data_AF-A0A918FQK2-F1
#
_entry.id   AF-A0A918FQK2-F1
#
_cell.length_a   1.000
_cell.length_b   1.000
_cell.length_c   1.000
_cell.angle_alpha   90.00
_cell.angle_beta   90.00
_cell.angle_gamma   90.00
#
_symmetry.space_group_name_H-M   'P 1'
#
loop_
_entity.id
_entity.type
_entity.pdbx_description
1 polymer ?
#
loop_
_entity_poly.entity_id
_entity_poly.type
_entity_poly.pdbx_seq_one_letter_code
_entity_poly.pdbx_strand_id
1 'polypeptide(L)'
;MSTWTDERIPLFVAPSPGEALDSWLERYAHRLRTHTVDFADYLGLSHAALRRMVRRLNDDEAGLLQARTGVEVEQLRSMTLERFDGSLVRIAAQTRRLTAPAHWRVYGTTSRYCPACLADDQWRWQLHWRLGWAFACTRHNLLLLEHCPACGKHPPVASGGNHRMLPRPEACRALTDRGGRGTRCGFELTKAPAVGLRVGGAVLLAQAHVDATVMADHHSPAALERAGELSYLGRRALRGIRIRPEDVPAVALDIVHACGRALGGDEASWEVHDARNVAIGTALAAIATDPDHPLVDEVFAWMCLSPEKETGELREHPTRYLRNWTSAGPRVVRRILAASDPQLTLKARLRYGTATAEPAEPHLNEADITVRASKTPGMLWPSWTLRLLPPKSPNQPRIAGIRRACASLMLIPGGPAGHRQAARIMGNPQFRSNLESLLAFVDADHICSILVHYARVLDAHEVPIDYARRRALFADEMNPLLLDENAHWRLCKSLGTRQFQRVHLERLRWQLRRLLLGADPLPGNHAPDWTHRFAYRTHPEILAFLDEQAHRNLAAHHVTDEPVTWEPPAHWLDDIAPPQPLVDIPTECVRALLTPDSTARDVAQTLGLTVHQLRLLMENRRLSAQTRPHNKGNYPRPPRQGYLVPDQLRDLYQRQRLQQRQTAELAGCTPSIVKTALQQANIPLRPRRAPGELKRSVDLAWLRTEYHDKGRTVADIARELAAPDTNVSQLLDAWEIPRHAAGHSAPPAWQPSPFVGLGVPLSPDMERISTRAGALEELRTALLLPGYRTRRAAALTLGIPRTSLNGRLKKLETAAGFAIFNHRKRPVALTARGQALLDEAQLLLQRLDHERSQPPGPDRPDAV
;
A
#
# COMPACT_ATOMS: atom_id res chain seq x y z
N MET A 1 10.42 -42.76 -53.46
CA MET A 1 9.62 -43.88 -54.00
C MET A 1 9.87 -45.06 -53.08
N SER A 2 8.85 -45.57 -52.41
CA SER A 2 8.94 -46.78 -51.58
C SER A 2 9.38 -47.98 -52.45
N THR A 3 10.15 -48.89 -51.85
CA THR A 3 10.60 -50.13 -52.50
C THR A 3 9.37 -50.98 -52.88
N TRP A 4 9.38 -51.51 -54.11
CA TRP A 4 8.32 -52.41 -54.59
C TRP A 4 8.27 -53.68 -53.73
N THR A 5 7.06 -54.12 -53.36
CA THR A 5 6.82 -55.36 -52.61
C THR A 5 5.82 -56.23 -53.36
N ASP A 6 5.90 -57.55 -53.21
CA ASP A 6 4.97 -58.50 -53.85
C ASP A 6 3.52 -58.35 -53.35
N GLU A 7 3.34 -57.66 -52.22
CA GLU A 7 2.03 -57.36 -51.64
C GLU A 7 1.34 -56.15 -52.27
N ARG A 8 2.06 -55.31 -53.03
CA ARG A 8 1.57 -54.03 -53.57
C ARG A 8 0.78 -54.21 -54.86
N ILE A 9 -0.31 -53.45 -54.99
CA ILE A 9 -1.14 -53.43 -56.20
C ILE A 9 -0.35 -52.84 -57.39
N PRO A 10 -0.28 -53.53 -58.55
CA PRO A 10 0.39 -53.06 -59.77
C PRO A 10 -0.13 -51.73 -60.32
N LEU A 11 -1.44 -51.51 -60.26
CA LEU A 11 -2.07 -50.30 -60.76
C LEU A 11 -2.14 -49.24 -59.67
N PHE A 12 -1.19 -48.31 -59.65
CA PHE A 12 -1.12 -47.25 -58.65
C PHE A 12 -2.05 -46.07 -58.98
N VAL A 13 -2.80 -45.60 -57.98
CA VAL A 13 -3.59 -44.35 -58.05
C VAL A 13 -3.08 -43.38 -57.00
N ALA A 14 -2.43 -42.31 -57.43
CA ALA A 14 -1.85 -41.33 -56.51
C ALA A 14 -2.94 -40.52 -55.76
N PRO A 15 -2.85 -40.41 -54.43
CA PRO A 15 -3.65 -39.47 -53.66
C PRO A 15 -3.28 -38.03 -54.02
N SER A 16 -4.25 -37.12 -54.06
CA SER A 16 -3.98 -35.68 -54.24
C SER A 16 -3.88 -34.94 -52.91
N PRO A 17 -3.14 -33.82 -52.85
CA PRO A 17 -3.13 -32.95 -51.67
C PRO A 17 -4.55 -32.53 -51.27
N GLY A 18 -4.90 -32.69 -50.00
CA GLY A 18 -6.21 -32.32 -49.46
C GLY A 18 -7.34 -33.31 -49.74
N GLU A 19 -7.11 -34.36 -50.54
CA GLU A 19 -8.14 -35.36 -50.83
C GLU A 19 -8.51 -36.20 -49.59
N ALA A 20 -9.81 -36.43 -49.39
CA ALA A 20 -10.29 -37.28 -48.31
C ALA A 20 -10.02 -38.76 -48.58
N LEU A 21 -9.72 -39.55 -47.53
CA LEU A 21 -9.41 -40.98 -47.65
C LEU A 21 -10.50 -41.79 -48.36
N ASP A 22 -11.76 -41.53 -48.04
CA ASP A 22 -12.91 -42.22 -48.64
C ASP A 22 -13.14 -41.83 -50.11
N SER A 23 -12.79 -40.60 -50.51
CA SER A 23 -12.73 -40.17 -51.92
C SER A 23 -11.67 -40.94 -52.70
N TRP A 24 -10.46 -41.02 -52.15
CA TRP A 24 -9.34 -41.66 -52.81
C TRP A 24 -9.59 -43.16 -53.00
N LEU A 25 -10.07 -43.86 -51.97
CA LEU A 25 -10.41 -45.29 -52.05
C LEU A 25 -11.53 -45.56 -53.06
N GLU A 26 -12.55 -44.70 -53.12
CA GLU A 26 -13.61 -44.81 -54.13
C GLU A 26 -13.06 -44.61 -55.55
N ARG A 27 -12.19 -43.62 -55.76
CA ARG A 27 -11.53 -43.39 -57.06
C ARG A 27 -10.59 -44.53 -57.45
N TYR A 28 -9.91 -45.12 -56.47
CA TYR A 28 -9.05 -46.28 -56.69
C TYR A 28 -9.90 -47.46 -57.18
N ALA A 29 -10.99 -47.75 -56.48
CA ALA A 29 -11.95 -48.78 -56.88
C ALA A 29 -12.58 -48.49 -58.26
N HIS A 30 -12.93 -47.24 -58.55
CA HIS A 30 -13.40 -46.80 -59.87
C HIS A 30 -12.37 -47.12 -60.97
N ARG A 31 -11.09 -46.80 -60.73
CA ARG A 31 -10.00 -47.04 -61.68
C ARG A 31 -9.77 -48.53 -61.92
N LEU A 32 -9.89 -49.34 -60.87
CA LEU A 32 -9.81 -50.81 -60.92
C LEU A 32 -11.08 -51.48 -61.45
N ARG A 33 -12.16 -50.72 -61.70
CA ARG A 33 -13.48 -51.23 -62.11
C ARG A 33 -14.02 -52.29 -61.14
N THR A 34 -13.84 -52.05 -59.85
CA THR A 34 -14.34 -52.91 -58.78
C THR A 34 -15.20 -52.11 -57.80
N HIS A 35 -15.92 -52.81 -56.92
CA HIS A 35 -16.71 -52.21 -55.85
C HIS A 35 -15.81 -51.76 -54.71
N THR A 36 -16.10 -50.62 -54.07
CA THR A 36 -15.26 -50.08 -52.99
C THR A 36 -15.20 -51.01 -51.77
N VAL A 37 -16.28 -51.78 -51.53
CA VAL A 37 -16.31 -52.83 -50.50
C VAL A 37 -15.37 -53.97 -50.87
N ASP A 38 -15.46 -54.50 -52.08
CA ASP A 38 -14.61 -55.60 -52.54
C ASP A 38 -13.14 -55.16 -52.63
N PHE A 39 -12.88 -53.89 -52.96
CA PHE A 39 -11.55 -53.31 -52.92
C PHE A 39 -11.02 -53.22 -51.48
N ALA A 40 -11.84 -52.75 -50.53
CA ALA A 40 -11.45 -52.74 -49.12
C ALA A 40 -11.19 -54.18 -48.59
N ASP A 41 -12.04 -55.14 -48.94
CA ASP A 41 -11.85 -56.55 -48.60
C ASP A 41 -10.54 -57.10 -49.18
N TYR A 42 -10.23 -56.79 -50.46
CA TYR A 42 -8.97 -57.17 -51.10
C TYR A 42 -7.74 -56.60 -50.40
N LEU A 43 -7.84 -55.38 -49.86
CA LEU A 43 -6.77 -54.75 -49.07
C LEU A 43 -6.60 -55.38 -47.67
N GLY A 44 -7.47 -56.32 -47.28
CA GLY A 44 -7.51 -56.92 -45.94
C GLY A 44 -8.33 -56.11 -44.93
N LEU A 45 -9.09 -55.11 -45.38
CA LEU A 45 -9.91 -54.23 -44.54
C LEU A 45 -11.35 -54.74 -44.42
N SER A 46 -11.52 -56.05 -44.20
CA SER A 46 -12.84 -56.68 -44.13
C SER A 46 -13.68 -56.09 -42.99
N HIS A 47 -14.93 -55.72 -43.28
CA HIS A 47 -15.85 -55.03 -42.37
C HIS A 47 -15.47 -53.59 -42.00
N ALA A 48 -14.44 -53.01 -42.64
CA ALA A 48 -14.07 -51.62 -42.38
C ALA A 48 -15.13 -50.65 -42.88
N ALA A 49 -15.51 -49.70 -42.01
CA ALA A 49 -16.42 -48.63 -42.39
C ALA A 49 -15.60 -47.42 -42.87
N LEU A 50 -15.52 -47.18 -44.18
CA LEU A 50 -14.78 -46.05 -44.77
C LEU A 50 -15.14 -44.70 -44.12
N ARG A 51 -16.42 -44.50 -43.77
CA ARG A 51 -16.93 -43.33 -43.03
C ARG A 51 -16.32 -43.13 -41.63
N ARG A 52 -15.76 -44.18 -41.04
CA ARG A 52 -15.02 -44.14 -39.77
C ARG A 52 -13.52 -43.98 -40.01
N MET A 53 -12.98 -44.64 -41.03
CA MET A 53 -11.57 -44.51 -41.42
C MET A 53 -11.19 -43.09 -41.81
N VAL A 54 -12.04 -42.38 -42.57
CA VAL A 54 -11.82 -40.96 -42.92
C VAL A 54 -11.78 -40.05 -41.68
N ARG A 55 -12.28 -40.51 -40.53
CA ARG A 55 -12.18 -39.75 -39.27
C ARG A 55 -10.85 -40.04 -38.57
N ARG A 56 -10.52 -41.33 -38.44
CA ARG A 56 -9.24 -41.81 -37.88
C ARG A 56 -8.95 -43.21 -38.41
N LEU A 57 -7.69 -43.43 -38.80
CA LEU A 57 -7.17 -44.75 -39.10
C LEU A 57 -6.61 -45.39 -37.82
N ASN A 58 -6.88 -46.68 -37.63
CA ASN A 58 -6.12 -47.45 -36.66
C ASN A 58 -4.78 -47.91 -37.27
N ASP A 59 -3.83 -48.32 -36.43
CA ASP A 59 -2.49 -48.71 -36.88
C ASP A 59 -2.52 -49.91 -37.85
N ASP A 60 -3.37 -50.92 -37.58
CA ASP A 60 -3.55 -52.05 -38.49
C ASP A 60 -4.09 -51.62 -39.86
N GLU A 61 -5.07 -50.71 -39.88
CA GLU A 61 -5.67 -50.21 -41.13
C GLU A 61 -4.65 -49.39 -41.94
N ALA A 62 -3.84 -48.58 -41.26
CA ALA A 62 -2.79 -47.77 -41.89
C ALA A 62 -1.65 -48.65 -42.43
N GLY A 63 -1.23 -49.67 -41.68
CA GLY A 63 -0.20 -50.63 -42.10
C GLY A 63 -0.63 -51.44 -43.32
N LEU A 64 -1.87 -51.95 -43.33
CA LEU A 64 -2.43 -52.64 -44.49
C LEU A 64 -2.50 -51.74 -45.73
N LEU A 65 -2.98 -50.50 -45.57
CA LEU A 65 -3.02 -49.54 -46.68
C LEU A 65 -1.62 -49.22 -47.21
N GLN A 66 -0.63 -49.00 -46.33
CA GLN A 66 0.74 -48.74 -46.73
C GLN A 66 1.35 -49.92 -47.50
N ALA A 67 1.23 -51.14 -46.96
CA ALA A 67 1.76 -52.35 -47.58
C ALA A 67 1.17 -52.61 -48.97
N ARG A 68 -0.15 -52.44 -49.12
CA ARG A 68 -0.88 -52.79 -50.35
C ARG A 68 -0.88 -51.69 -51.42
N THR A 69 -0.75 -50.43 -51.03
CA THR A 69 -0.83 -49.29 -51.98
C THR A 69 0.51 -48.58 -52.18
N GLY A 70 1.45 -48.74 -51.25
CA GLY A 70 2.75 -48.06 -51.23
C GLY A 70 2.67 -46.58 -50.82
N VAL A 71 1.51 -46.10 -50.32
CA VAL A 71 1.33 -44.75 -49.77
C VAL A 71 1.78 -44.73 -48.32
N GLU A 72 2.62 -43.77 -47.95
CA GLU A 72 3.13 -43.67 -46.58
C GLU A 72 2.03 -43.43 -45.55
N VAL A 73 2.18 -44.01 -44.34
CA VAL A 73 1.21 -43.87 -43.24
C VAL A 73 0.92 -42.42 -42.89
N GLU A 74 1.94 -41.55 -42.93
CA GLU A 74 1.76 -40.11 -42.66
C GLU A 74 0.83 -39.46 -43.69
N GLN A 75 1.01 -39.77 -44.99
CA GLN A 75 0.13 -39.28 -46.04
C GLN A 75 -1.29 -39.83 -45.88
N LEU A 76 -1.44 -41.12 -45.56
CA LEU A 76 -2.75 -41.73 -45.29
C LEU A 76 -3.47 -41.05 -44.11
N ARG A 77 -2.77 -40.80 -43.00
CA ARG A 77 -3.33 -40.09 -41.84
C ARG A 77 -3.69 -38.64 -42.19
N SER A 78 -2.91 -37.97 -43.05
CA SER A 78 -3.20 -36.60 -43.51
C SER A 78 -4.50 -36.47 -44.32
N MET A 79 -4.98 -37.59 -44.88
CA MET A 79 -6.24 -37.71 -45.63
C MET A 79 -7.44 -38.01 -44.71
N THR A 80 -7.25 -37.96 -43.38
CA THR A 80 -8.27 -38.17 -42.36
C THR A 80 -8.45 -36.95 -41.46
N LEU A 81 -9.58 -36.89 -40.75
CA LEU A 81 -9.85 -35.82 -39.77
C LEU A 81 -9.02 -35.91 -38.49
N GLU A 82 -8.16 -36.93 -38.35
CA GLU A 82 -7.35 -37.15 -37.17
C GLU A 82 -6.48 -35.94 -36.84
N ARG A 83 -5.93 -35.27 -37.86
CA ARG A 83 -5.14 -34.05 -37.68
C ARG A 83 -5.91 -32.89 -37.05
N PHE A 84 -7.24 -32.92 -37.06
CA PHE A 84 -8.10 -31.89 -36.48
C PHE A 84 -8.71 -32.32 -35.14
N ASP A 85 -8.39 -33.53 -34.66
CA ASP A 85 -8.89 -34.00 -33.36
C ASP A 85 -8.29 -33.18 -32.24
N GLY A 86 -9.13 -32.69 -31.35
CA GLY A 86 -8.72 -31.82 -30.25
C GLY A 86 -8.93 -30.34 -30.50
N SER A 87 -9.00 -29.93 -31.77
CA SER A 87 -9.08 -28.54 -32.21
C SER A 87 -10.40 -28.21 -32.88
N LEU A 88 -10.58 -28.59 -34.16
CA LEU A 88 -11.78 -28.31 -34.95
C LEU A 88 -12.80 -29.43 -34.90
N VAL A 89 -12.36 -30.66 -34.57
CA VAL A 89 -13.24 -31.81 -34.33
C VAL A 89 -12.84 -32.52 -33.04
N ARG A 90 -13.75 -33.34 -32.51
CA ARG A 90 -13.44 -34.28 -31.42
C ARG A 90 -13.84 -35.69 -31.84
N ILE A 91 -12.90 -36.62 -31.77
CA ILE A 91 -13.07 -38.00 -32.24
C ILE A 91 -12.99 -38.94 -31.05
N ALA A 92 -14.09 -39.62 -30.74
CA ALA A 92 -14.12 -40.61 -29.67
C ALA A 92 -13.15 -41.77 -29.98
N ALA A 93 -12.19 -42.02 -29.09
CA ALA A 93 -11.09 -42.97 -29.32
C ALA A 93 -11.55 -44.37 -29.74
N GLN A 94 -12.57 -44.92 -29.06
CA GLN A 94 -13.03 -46.30 -29.32
C GLN A 94 -13.99 -46.41 -30.50
N THR A 95 -14.93 -45.47 -30.63
CA THR A 95 -16.02 -45.59 -31.62
C THR A 95 -15.74 -44.85 -32.93
N ARG A 96 -14.68 -44.03 -32.96
CA ARG A 96 -14.35 -43.05 -34.01
C ARG A 96 -15.54 -42.17 -34.38
N ARG A 97 -16.47 -41.95 -33.44
CA ARG A 97 -17.61 -41.04 -33.62
C ARG A 97 -17.14 -39.61 -33.41
N LEU A 98 -17.59 -38.71 -34.28
CA LEU A 98 -17.48 -37.30 -33.98
C LEU A 98 -18.41 -36.99 -32.81
N THR A 99 -17.87 -36.48 -31.71
CA THR A 99 -18.66 -36.02 -30.57
C THR A 99 -19.02 -34.55 -30.74
N ALA A 100 -20.16 -34.14 -30.17
CA ALA A 100 -20.70 -32.78 -30.32
C ALA A 100 -19.65 -31.71 -29.95
N PRO A 101 -19.56 -30.61 -30.70
CA PRO A 101 -18.25 -30.20 -31.20
C PRO A 101 -17.75 -28.89 -30.63
N ALA A 102 -16.46 -28.64 -30.91
CA ALA A 102 -15.91 -27.32 -31.01
C ALA A 102 -16.76 -26.47 -32.00
N HIS A 103 -17.32 -25.38 -31.50
CA HIS A 103 -17.86 -24.23 -32.25
C HIS A 103 -19.07 -24.50 -33.18
N TRP A 104 -18.94 -25.06 -34.40
CA TRP A 104 -20.08 -25.33 -35.32
C TRP A 104 -20.41 -26.83 -35.39
N ARG A 105 -21.71 -27.24 -35.45
CA ARG A 105 -22.02 -28.69 -35.53
C ARG A 105 -21.39 -29.32 -36.78
N VAL A 106 -20.68 -30.42 -36.56
CA VAL A 106 -20.09 -31.24 -37.62
C VAL A 106 -21.00 -32.43 -37.92
N TYR A 107 -21.37 -32.61 -39.18
CA TYR A 107 -22.12 -33.78 -39.60
C TYR A 107 -21.15 -34.96 -39.75
N GLY A 108 -21.26 -35.94 -38.86
CA GLY A 108 -20.32 -37.06 -38.79
C GLY A 108 -20.19 -37.90 -40.07
N THR A 109 -21.14 -37.85 -41.00
CA THR A 109 -21.17 -38.76 -42.17
C THR A 109 -21.40 -38.07 -43.51
N THR A 110 -21.49 -36.74 -43.55
CA THR A 110 -21.80 -35.99 -44.76
C THR A 110 -20.66 -35.03 -45.09
N SER A 111 -20.58 -34.65 -46.36
CA SER A 111 -19.56 -33.74 -46.86
C SER A 111 -20.24 -32.63 -47.62
N ARG A 112 -19.66 -31.44 -47.52
CA ARG A 112 -19.94 -30.38 -48.47
C ARG A 112 -19.20 -30.66 -49.78
N TYR A 113 -19.60 -29.98 -50.86
CA TYR A 113 -18.90 -30.06 -52.14
C TYR A 113 -19.06 -28.79 -52.96
N CYS A 114 -18.07 -28.55 -53.81
CA CYS A 114 -18.15 -27.58 -54.89
C CYS A 114 -18.34 -28.34 -56.22
N PRO A 115 -19.41 -28.08 -56.99
CA PRO A 115 -19.63 -28.76 -58.28
C PRO A 115 -18.50 -28.51 -59.28
N ALA A 116 -17.93 -27.29 -59.28
CA ALA A 116 -16.82 -26.93 -60.15
C ALA A 116 -15.49 -27.60 -59.76
N CYS A 117 -15.15 -27.69 -58.45
CA CYS A 117 -13.99 -28.49 -58.02
C CYS A 117 -14.14 -29.97 -58.40
N LEU A 118 -15.34 -30.53 -58.27
CA LEU A 118 -15.58 -31.92 -58.70
C LEU A 118 -15.39 -32.09 -60.21
N ALA A 119 -15.69 -31.06 -61.02
CA ALA A 119 -15.44 -31.10 -62.45
C ALA A 119 -13.94 -30.99 -62.78
N ASP A 120 -13.24 -30.03 -62.17
CA ASP A 120 -11.82 -29.77 -62.43
C ASP A 120 -10.91 -30.89 -61.92
N ASP A 121 -11.17 -31.40 -60.71
CA ASP A 121 -10.26 -32.28 -59.98
C ASP A 121 -10.63 -33.76 -60.16
N GLN A 122 -11.35 -34.13 -61.22
CA GLN A 122 -11.80 -35.52 -61.49
C GLN A 122 -12.56 -36.13 -60.29
N TRP A 123 -13.57 -35.40 -59.81
CA TRP A 123 -14.51 -35.83 -58.78
C TRP A 123 -13.90 -36.13 -57.40
N ARG A 124 -12.77 -35.50 -57.07
CA ARG A 124 -12.13 -35.62 -55.75
C ARG A 124 -12.88 -34.82 -54.69
N TRP A 125 -13.23 -35.48 -53.60
CA TRP A 125 -13.77 -34.79 -52.44
C TRP A 125 -12.65 -34.35 -51.51
N GLN A 126 -12.68 -33.07 -51.15
CA GLN A 126 -11.68 -32.48 -50.27
C GLN A 126 -11.99 -32.80 -48.81
N LEU A 127 -10.96 -33.12 -48.03
CA LEU A 127 -11.07 -33.44 -46.60
C LEU A 127 -11.62 -32.25 -45.81
N HIS A 128 -11.18 -31.03 -46.12
CA HIS A 128 -11.64 -29.84 -45.40
C HIS A 128 -13.15 -29.57 -45.57
N TRP A 129 -13.80 -30.13 -46.60
CA TRP A 129 -15.25 -29.96 -46.79
C TRP A 129 -16.08 -30.72 -45.74
N ARG A 130 -15.43 -31.53 -44.91
CA ARG A 130 -16.02 -32.18 -43.74
C ARG A 130 -16.01 -31.29 -42.50
N LEU A 131 -15.26 -30.19 -42.53
CA LEU A 131 -15.17 -29.26 -41.41
C LEU A 131 -16.33 -28.27 -41.46
N GLY A 132 -16.88 -27.95 -40.28
CA GLY A 132 -17.94 -26.93 -40.17
C GLY A 132 -17.52 -25.57 -40.71
N TRP A 133 -16.22 -25.28 -40.76
CA TRP A 133 -15.61 -24.03 -41.20
C TRP A 133 -15.45 -23.85 -42.72
N ALA A 134 -15.65 -24.91 -43.51
CA ALA A 134 -15.61 -24.80 -44.97
C ALA A 134 -17.04 -24.56 -45.49
N PHE A 135 -17.42 -23.32 -45.78
CA PHE A 135 -18.76 -22.96 -46.27
C PHE A 135 -18.77 -22.37 -47.69
N ALA A 136 -17.66 -21.80 -48.15
CA ALA A 136 -17.50 -21.29 -49.51
C ALA A 136 -16.25 -21.88 -50.20
N CYS A 137 -16.32 -22.00 -51.52
CA CYS A 137 -15.17 -22.31 -52.36
C CYS A 137 -14.53 -21.00 -52.82
N THR A 138 -13.32 -20.72 -52.36
CA THR A 138 -12.53 -19.53 -52.75
C THR A 138 -11.91 -19.67 -54.15
N ARG A 139 -11.76 -20.89 -54.66
CA ARG A 139 -11.28 -21.16 -56.04
C ARG A 139 -12.31 -20.80 -57.10
N HIS A 140 -13.57 -21.16 -56.87
CA HIS A 140 -14.66 -20.98 -57.85
C HIS A 140 -15.69 -19.92 -57.44
N ASN A 141 -15.51 -19.29 -56.27
CA ASN A 141 -16.41 -18.27 -55.73
C ASN A 141 -17.85 -18.77 -55.59
N LEU A 142 -18.03 -20.00 -55.08
CA LEU A 142 -19.33 -20.65 -54.92
C LEU A 142 -19.62 -20.95 -53.46
N LEU A 143 -20.88 -20.80 -53.04
CA LEU A 143 -21.33 -21.39 -51.77
C LEU A 143 -21.30 -22.92 -51.89
N LEU A 144 -20.72 -23.60 -50.91
CA LEU A 144 -20.64 -25.06 -50.94
C LEU A 144 -22.02 -25.70 -50.75
N LEU A 145 -22.26 -26.78 -51.47
CA LEU A 145 -23.50 -27.53 -51.42
C LEU A 145 -23.38 -28.68 -50.41
N GLU A 146 -24.45 -28.96 -49.69
CA GLU A 146 -24.52 -30.13 -48.79
C GLU A 146 -25.49 -31.21 -49.28
N HIS A 147 -26.47 -30.80 -50.09
CA HIS A 147 -27.56 -31.64 -50.54
C HIS A 147 -27.50 -31.78 -52.07
N CYS A 148 -27.97 -32.92 -52.58
CA CYS A 148 -28.21 -33.09 -54.01
C CYS A 148 -29.49 -32.35 -54.40
N PRO A 149 -29.48 -31.49 -55.45
CA PRO A 149 -30.67 -30.76 -55.89
C PRO A 149 -31.79 -31.68 -56.39
N ALA A 150 -31.46 -32.87 -56.90
CA ALA A 150 -32.45 -33.79 -57.46
C ALA A 150 -33.16 -34.65 -56.41
N CYS A 151 -32.48 -35.02 -55.30
CA CYS A 151 -33.06 -35.92 -54.29
C CYS A 151 -33.16 -35.32 -52.89
N GLY A 152 -32.66 -34.12 -52.65
CA GLY A 152 -32.67 -33.44 -51.34
C GLY A 152 -31.78 -34.07 -50.26
N LYS A 153 -31.26 -35.29 -50.49
CA LYS A 153 -30.37 -36.00 -49.56
C LYS A 153 -28.91 -35.54 -49.68
N HIS A 154 -28.14 -35.71 -48.62
CA HIS A 154 -26.68 -35.57 -48.66
C HIS A 154 -26.05 -36.63 -49.59
N PRO A 155 -25.27 -36.23 -50.60
CA PRO A 155 -24.58 -37.20 -51.45
C PRO A 155 -23.54 -37.97 -50.64
N PRO A 156 -23.58 -39.32 -50.61
CA PRO A 156 -22.52 -40.08 -49.97
C PRO A 156 -21.24 -40.01 -50.80
N VAL A 157 -20.08 -39.92 -50.12
CA VAL A 157 -18.76 -39.80 -50.77
C VAL A 157 -18.20 -41.16 -51.23
N ALA A 158 -18.53 -42.24 -50.53
CA ALA A 158 -18.18 -43.60 -50.93
C ALA A 158 -19.43 -44.47 -51.06
N SER A 159 -19.38 -45.44 -51.98
CA SER A 159 -20.45 -46.41 -52.20
C SER A 159 -20.49 -47.42 -51.04
N GLY A 160 -21.30 -47.13 -50.01
CA GLY A 160 -21.50 -48.01 -48.85
C GLY A 160 -22.84 -48.73 -48.83
N GLY A 161 -22.86 -49.93 -48.24
CA GLY A 161 -24.05 -50.77 -47.99
C GLY A 161 -23.97 -52.16 -48.62
N ASN A 162 -24.99 -53.00 -48.39
CA ASN A 162 -25.06 -54.39 -48.89
C ASN A 162 -25.23 -54.52 -50.42
N HIS A 163 -25.04 -53.45 -51.19
CA HIS A 163 -25.25 -53.42 -52.63
C HIS A 163 -23.93 -53.10 -53.31
N ARG A 164 -23.32 -54.15 -53.88
CA ARG A 164 -22.09 -54.09 -54.67
C ARG A 164 -22.39 -53.38 -55.99
N MET A 165 -22.02 -52.10 -56.09
CA MET A 165 -22.24 -51.26 -57.28
C MET A 165 -20.94 -50.56 -57.71
N LEU A 166 -20.70 -50.48 -59.02
CA LEU A 166 -19.47 -49.88 -59.52
C LEU A 166 -19.44 -48.41 -59.11
N PRO A 167 -18.30 -47.92 -58.56
CA PRO A 167 -18.13 -46.52 -58.19
C PRO A 167 -18.47 -45.59 -59.36
N ARG A 168 -19.37 -44.64 -59.11
CA ARG A 168 -19.67 -43.50 -60.00
C ARG A 168 -19.38 -42.22 -59.24
N PRO A 169 -18.10 -41.83 -59.10
CA PRO A 169 -17.72 -40.64 -58.34
C PRO A 169 -18.33 -39.34 -58.93
N GLU A 170 -18.71 -39.34 -60.20
CA GLU A 170 -19.37 -38.26 -60.92
C GLU A 170 -20.84 -38.02 -60.50
N ALA A 171 -21.49 -39.00 -59.85
CA ALA A 171 -22.94 -38.99 -59.61
C ALA A 171 -23.34 -39.09 -58.14
N CYS A 172 -24.53 -38.57 -57.83
CA CYS A 172 -25.17 -38.69 -56.53
C CYS A 172 -25.57 -40.15 -56.28
N ARG A 173 -25.04 -40.70 -55.19
CA ARG A 173 -25.23 -42.10 -54.80
C ARG A 173 -26.20 -42.27 -53.63
N ALA A 174 -26.96 -41.24 -53.28
CA ALA A 174 -27.97 -41.34 -52.24
C ALA A 174 -29.04 -42.38 -52.64
N LEU A 175 -29.46 -43.21 -51.68
CA LEU A 175 -30.58 -44.13 -51.87
C LEU A 175 -31.88 -43.34 -51.78
N THR A 176 -32.71 -43.40 -52.82
CA THR A 176 -34.02 -42.76 -52.93
C THR A 176 -35.10 -43.81 -53.12
N ASP A 177 -36.34 -43.49 -52.75
CA ASP A 177 -37.47 -44.34 -53.08
C ASP A 177 -38.08 -43.86 -54.40
N ARG A 178 -38.19 -44.76 -55.38
CA ARG A 178 -38.96 -44.53 -56.61
C ARG A 178 -39.91 -45.70 -56.79
N GLY A 179 -41.20 -45.45 -56.55
CA GLY A 179 -42.26 -46.46 -56.75
C GLY A 179 -42.19 -47.64 -55.78
N GLY A 180 -41.77 -47.43 -54.52
CA GLY A 180 -41.66 -48.48 -53.50
C GLY A 180 -40.40 -49.34 -53.63
N ARG A 181 -39.47 -48.99 -54.52
CA ARG A 181 -38.17 -49.66 -54.69
C ARG A 181 -37.04 -48.67 -54.44
N GLY A 182 -36.09 -49.08 -53.61
CA GLY A 182 -34.85 -48.33 -53.37
C GLY A 182 -34.00 -48.23 -54.64
N THR A 183 -33.88 -47.03 -55.21
CA THR A 183 -33.04 -46.71 -56.38
C THR A 183 -32.01 -45.66 -56.01
N ARG A 184 -30.87 -45.62 -56.72
CA ARG A 184 -29.86 -44.55 -56.51
C ARG A 184 -30.25 -43.31 -57.31
N CYS A 185 -29.95 -42.13 -56.76
CA CYS A 185 -30.31 -40.86 -57.39
C CYS A 185 -29.69 -40.69 -58.80
N GLY A 186 -28.39 -40.91 -58.94
CA GLY A 186 -27.68 -40.84 -60.24
C GLY A 186 -27.48 -39.44 -60.80
N PHE A 187 -27.88 -38.39 -60.09
CA PHE A 187 -27.71 -37.00 -60.55
C PHE A 187 -26.23 -36.62 -60.64
N GLU A 188 -25.80 -36.03 -61.75
CA GLU A 188 -24.42 -35.62 -61.97
C GLU A 188 -24.06 -34.42 -61.08
N LEU A 189 -23.20 -34.62 -60.08
CA LEU A 189 -22.96 -33.61 -59.03
C LEU A 189 -22.23 -32.36 -59.55
N THR A 190 -21.50 -32.48 -60.67
CA THR A 190 -20.85 -31.36 -61.36
C THR A 190 -21.85 -30.38 -61.98
N LYS A 191 -23.09 -30.81 -62.21
CA LYS A 191 -24.19 -29.99 -62.76
C LYS A 191 -25.09 -29.39 -61.67
N ALA A 192 -24.75 -29.56 -60.39
CA ALA A 192 -25.55 -29.01 -59.30
C ALA A 192 -25.51 -27.47 -59.32
N PRO A 193 -26.65 -26.77 -59.26
CA PRO A 193 -26.68 -25.31 -59.23
C PRO A 193 -26.20 -24.81 -57.86
N ALA A 194 -25.06 -24.11 -57.86
CA ALA A 194 -24.50 -23.48 -56.67
C ALA A 194 -24.67 -21.95 -56.73
N VAL A 195 -24.83 -21.31 -55.57
CA VAL A 195 -24.95 -19.85 -55.48
C VAL A 195 -23.56 -19.23 -55.74
N GLY A 196 -23.50 -18.34 -56.73
CA GLY A 196 -22.32 -17.53 -57.02
C GLY A 196 -22.12 -16.43 -55.97
N LEU A 197 -20.92 -16.36 -55.43
CA LEU A 197 -20.53 -15.36 -54.44
C LEU A 197 -19.70 -14.26 -55.12
N ARG A 198 -19.97 -13.01 -54.76
CA ARG A 198 -19.24 -11.85 -55.31
C ARG A 198 -17.78 -11.87 -54.84
N VAL A 199 -16.83 -11.77 -55.78
CA VAL A 199 -15.41 -11.58 -55.47
C VAL A 199 -15.24 -10.32 -54.59
N GLY A 200 -14.50 -10.46 -53.49
CA GLY A 200 -14.36 -9.39 -52.47
C GLY A 200 -15.63 -9.12 -51.65
N GLY A 201 -16.67 -9.95 -51.77
CA GLY A 201 -17.85 -9.90 -50.91
C GLY A 201 -17.57 -10.49 -49.52
N ALA A 202 -18.38 -10.09 -48.53
CA ALA A 202 -18.19 -10.45 -47.12
C ALA A 202 -18.08 -11.96 -46.87
N VAL A 203 -18.82 -12.79 -47.61
CA VAL A 203 -18.79 -14.26 -47.45
C VAL A 203 -17.44 -14.85 -47.87
N LEU A 204 -16.89 -14.44 -49.01
CA LEU A 204 -15.59 -14.94 -49.48
C LEU A 204 -14.45 -14.40 -48.64
N LEU A 205 -14.52 -13.12 -48.22
CA LEU A 205 -13.57 -12.55 -47.27
C LEU A 205 -13.59 -13.31 -45.94
N ALA A 206 -14.77 -13.66 -45.43
CA ALA A 206 -14.92 -14.45 -44.22
C ALA A 206 -14.35 -15.88 -44.37
N GLN A 207 -14.58 -16.55 -45.51
CA GLN A 207 -13.98 -17.86 -45.76
C GLN A 207 -12.45 -17.76 -45.82
N ALA A 208 -11.90 -16.79 -46.55
CA ALA A 208 -10.45 -16.59 -46.64
C ALA A 208 -9.84 -16.27 -45.26
N HIS A 209 -10.54 -15.48 -44.44
CA HIS A 209 -10.12 -15.20 -43.07
C HIS A 209 -10.13 -16.46 -42.20
N VAL A 210 -11.19 -17.28 -42.26
CA VAL A 210 -11.27 -18.56 -41.55
C VAL A 210 -10.16 -19.52 -41.99
N ASP A 211 -9.89 -19.60 -43.30
CA ASP A 211 -8.82 -20.44 -43.84
C ASP A 211 -7.46 -20.03 -43.23
N ALA A 212 -7.20 -18.72 -43.14
CA ALA A 212 -5.96 -18.16 -42.62
C ALA A 212 -5.83 -18.20 -41.08
N THR A 213 -6.89 -17.87 -40.33
CA THR A 213 -6.81 -17.66 -38.87
C THR A 213 -7.34 -18.81 -38.04
N VAL A 214 -8.16 -19.69 -38.63
CA VAL A 214 -8.77 -20.83 -37.93
C VAL A 214 -8.23 -22.16 -38.47
N MET A 215 -8.17 -22.34 -39.80
CA MET A 215 -7.82 -23.65 -40.37
C MET A 215 -6.31 -23.88 -40.52
N ALA A 216 -5.53 -22.87 -40.92
CA ALA A 216 -4.09 -22.99 -41.15
C ALA A 216 -3.32 -23.42 -39.88
N ASP A 217 -3.60 -22.79 -38.74
CA ASP A 217 -2.93 -23.04 -37.45
C ASP A 217 -3.93 -23.41 -36.34
N HIS A 218 -4.80 -24.37 -36.63
CA HIS A 218 -5.95 -24.77 -35.80
C HIS A 218 -5.61 -25.29 -34.40
N HIS A 219 -4.36 -25.63 -34.11
CA HIS A 219 -3.95 -26.04 -32.76
C HIS A 219 -3.51 -24.86 -31.89
N SER A 220 -3.25 -23.69 -32.48
CA SER A 220 -2.85 -22.52 -31.70
C SER A 220 -3.98 -22.07 -30.77
N PRO A 221 -3.66 -21.60 -29.55
CA PRO A 221 -4.65 -20.99 -28.66
C PRO A 221 -5.42 -19.85 -29.34
N ALA A 222 -4.73 -19.05 -30.16
CA ALA A 222 -5.32 -17.95 -30.92
C ALA A 222 -6.38 -18.42 -31.93
N ALA A 223 -6.11 -19.50 -32.68
CA ALA A 223 -7.07 -20.05 -33.63
C ALA A 223 -8.32 -20.62 -32.93
N LEU A 224 -8.14 -21.30 -31.80
CA LEU A 224 -9.25 -21.85 -31.00
C LEU A 224 -10.10 -20.72 -30.42
N GLU A 225 -9.48 -19.67 -29.90
CA GLU A 225 -10.18 -18.47 -29.42
C GLU A 225 -10.97 -17.81 -30.56
N ARG A 226 -10.34 -17.62 -31.72
CA ARG A 226 -10.99 -17.02 -32.90
C ARG A 226 -12.15 -17.87 -33.41
N ALA A 227 -12.02 -19.20 -33.41
CA ALA A 227 -13.10 -20.11 -33.77
C ALA A 227 -14.28 -20.02 -32.79
N GLY A 228 -14.00 -19.88 -31.49
CA GLY A 228 -14.98 -19.62 -30.43
C GLY A 228 -15.74 -18.33 -30.64
N GLU A 229 -15.01 -17.24 -30.84
CA GLU A 229 -15.52 -15.90 -31.09
C GLU A 229 -16.47 -15.87 -32.31
N LEU A 230 -15.98 -16.33 -33.47
CA LEU A 230 -16.74 -16.32 -34.72
C LEU A 230 -18.01 -17.17 -34.63
N SER A 231 -17.93 -18.35 -34.01
CA SER A 231 -19.09 -19.24 -33.89
C SER A 231 -20.11 -18.73 -32.88
N TYR A 232 -19.66 -18.17 -31.76
CA TYR A 232 -20.57 -17.62 -30.76
C TYR A 232 -21.32 -16.41 -31.33
N LEU A 233 -20.59 -15.44 -31.90
CA LEU A 233 -21.19 -14.25 -32.52
C LEU A 233 -22.05 -14.62 -33.74
N GLY A 234 -21.61 -15.58 -34.56
CA GLY A 234 -22.37 -16.04 -35.71
C GLY A 234 -23.72 -16.66 -35.30
N ARG A 235 -23.76 -17.46 -34.23
CA ARG A 235 -25.03 -17.96 -33.67
C ARG A 235 -25.91 -16.87 -33.11
N ARG A 236 -25.34 -15.86 -32.46
CA ARG A 236 -26.07 -14.67 -31.99
C ARG A 236 -26.70 -13.92 -33.17
N ALA A 237 -25.96 -13.70 -34.24
CA ALA A 237 -26.44 -13.04 -35.45
C ALA A 237 -27.60 -13.82 -36.09
N LEU A 238 -27.45 -15.13 -36.29
CA LEU A 238 -28.51 -15.99 -36.83
C LEU A 238 -29.76 -15.99 -35.94
N ARG A 239 -29.58 -16.03 -34.61
CA ARG A 239 -30.69 -15.91 -33.65
C ARG A 239 -31.35 -14.54 -33.73
N GLY A 240 -30.59 -13.46 -33.92
CA GLY A 240 -31.09 -12.10 -34.11
C GLY A 240 -31.98 -12.00 -35.36
N ILE A 241 -31.50 -12.51 -36.49
CA ILE A 241 -32.25 -12.59 -37.76
C ILE A 241 -33.56 -13.36 -37.57
N ARG A 242 -33.53 -14.46 -36.81
CA ARG A 242 -34.71 -15.30 -36.56
C ARG A 242 -35.74 -14.60 -35.67
N ILE A 243 -35.30 -13.99 -34.56
CA ILE A 243 -36.22 -13.50 -33.52
C ILE A 243 -36.71 -12.08 -33.83
N ARG A 244 -35.92 -11.25 -34.52
CA ARG A 244 -36.23 -9.85 -34.81
C ARG A 244 -35.91 -9.52 -36.28
N PRO A 245 -36.64 -10.11 -37.24
CA PRO A 245 -36.40 -9.88 -38.67
C PRO A 245 -36.55 -8.40 -39.09
N GLU A 246 -37.34 -7.62 -38.36
CA GLU A 246 -37.55 -6.18 -38.56
C GLU A 246 -36.35 -5.32 -38.15
N ASP A 247 -35.51 -5.81 -37.23
CA ASP A 247 -34.34 -5.09 -36.70
C ASP A 247 -33.03 -5.49 -37.40
N VAL A 248 -33.08 -6.26 -38.50
CA VAL A 248 -31.89 -6.78 -39.17
C VAL A 248 -31.19 -5.65 -39.96
N PRO A 249 -29.89 -5.37 -39.71
CA PRO A 249 -29.14 -4.35 -40.44
C PRO A 249 -29.09 -4.61 -41.94
N ALA A 250 -29.01 -3.56 -42.75
CA ALA A 250 -28.97 -3.67 -44.21
C ALA A 250 -27.83 -4.59 -44.70
N VAL A 251 -26.64 -4.48 -44.10
CA VAL A 251 -25.50 -5.36 -44.42
C VAL A 251 -25.79 -6.84 -44.14
N ALA A 252 -26.57 -7.14 -43.10
CA ALA A 252 -26.96 -8.51 -42.80
C ALA A 252 -27.99 -9.04 -43.82
N LEU A 253 -28.92 -8.20 -44.28
CA LEU A 253 -29.83 -8.53 -45.38
C LEU A 253 -29.06 -8.82 -46.66
N ASP A 254 -28.09 -7.97 -47.02
CA ASP A 254 -27.26 -8.14 -48.21
C ASP A 254 -26.50 -9.47 -48.18
N ILE A 255 -25.94 -9.85 -47.03
CA ILE A 255 -25.25 -11.14 -46.85
C ILE A 255 -26.24 -12.32 -46.97
N VAL A 256 -27.43 -12.22 -46.37
CA VAL A 256 -28.48 -13.24 -46.48
C VAL A 256 -28.90 -13.43 -47.95
N HIS A 257 -29.10 -12.34 -48.68
CA HIS A 257 -29.46 -12.36 -50.09
C HIS A 257 -28.33 -12.88 -50.97
N ALA A 258 -27.08 -12.48 -50.73
CA ALA A 258 -25.90 -13.00 -51.43
C ALA A 258 -25.73 -14.53 -51.27
N CYS A 259 -26.20 -15.08 -50.15
CA CYS A 259 -26.25 -16.51 -49.88
C CYS A 259 -27.45 -17.24 -50.53
N GLY A 260 -28.28 -16.54 -51.32
CA GLY A 260 -29.43 -17.09 -52.02
C GLY A 260 -30.60 -17.42 -51.09
N ARG A 261 -30.83 -16.60 -50.05
CA ARG A 261 -31.89 -16.78 -49.05
C ARG A 261 -32.73 -15.51 -48.88
N ALA A 262 -33.98 -15.70 -48.48
CA ALA A 262 -34.87 -14.63 -48.01
C ALA A 262 -35.15 -14.82 -46.51
N LEU A 263 -35.56 -13.75 -45.83
CA LEU A 263 -35.83 -13.77 -44.38
C LEU A 263 -36.99 -14.72 -44.00
N GLY A 264 -38.00 -14.87 -44.86
CA GLY A 264 -39.26 -15.58 -44.57
C GLY A 264 -39.22 -17.11 -44.68
N GLY A 265 -38.25 -17.78 -44.04
CA GLY A 265 -38.16 -19.26 -43.98
C GLY A 265 -38.69 -19.86 -42.67
N ASP A 266 -39.11 -21.13 -42.70
CA ASP A 266 -39.62 -21.92 -41.57
C ASP A 266 -38.70 -21.90 -40.32
N GLU A 267 -39.24 -21.94 -39.10
CA GLU A 267 -38.51 -21.70 -37.83
C GLU A 267 -37.29 -22.62 -37.64
N ALA A 268 -37.39 -23.87 -38.10
CA ALA A 268 -36.32 -24.87 -38.04
C ALA A 268 -35.12 -24.54 -38.95
N SER A 269 -35.29 -23.67 -39.95
CA SER A 269 -34.31 -23.44 -41.03
C SER A 269 -33.08 -22.61 -40.63
N TRP A 270 -33.10 -21.96 -39.47
CA TRP A 270 -32.00 -21.11 -38.96
C TRP A 270 -31.19 -21.77 -37.83
N GLU A 271 -31.65 -22.92 -37.32
CA GLU A 271 -30.92 -23.74 -36.33
C GLU A 271 -29.96 -24.75 -36.96
N VAL A 272 -30.09 -24.96 -38.28
CA VAL A 272 -29.30 -25.93 -39.05
C VAL A 272 -27.93 -25.35 -39.37
N HIS A 273 -26.87 -26.11 -39.06
CA HIS A 273 -25.48 -25.76 -39.38
C HIS A 273 -25.12 -26.04 -40.85
N ASP A 274 -26.00 -25.66 -41.77
CA ASP A 274 -25.71 -25.79 -43.19
C ASP A 274 -24.65 -24.77 -43.62
N ALA A 275 -23.99 -25.02 -44.75
CA ALA A 275 -22.96 -24.14 -45.31
C ALA A 275 -23.45 -22.69 -45.41
N ARG A 276 -24.74 -22.50 -45.71
CA ARG A 276 -25.35 -21.19 -45.87
C ARG A 276 -25.42 -20.41 -44.55
N ASN A 277 -25.94 -21.01 -43.49
CA ASN A 277 -26.06 -20.37 -42.19
C ASN A 277 -24.69 -20.14 -41.56
N VAL A 278 -23.76 -21.07 -41.74
CA VAL A 278 -22.37 -20.87 -41.32
C VAL A 278 -21.75 -19.69 -42.08
N ALA A 279 -21.97 -19.57 -43.39
CA ALA A 279 -21.49 -18.45 -44.18
C ALA A 279 -22.05 -17.10 -43.67
N ILE A 280 -23.36 -17.01 -43.47
CA ILE A 280 -24.03 -15.78 -42.99
C ILE A 280 -23.52 -15.40 -41.60
N GLY A 281 -23.57 -16.35 -40.65
CA GLY A 281 -23.16 -16.10 -39.26
C GLY A 281 -21.68 -15.74 -39.16
N THR A 282 -20.81 -16.45 -39.88
CA THR A 282 -19.36 -16.19 -39.84
C THR A 282 -19.01 -14.87 -40.51
N ALA A 283 -19.65 -14.51 -41.62
CA ALA A 283 -19.43 -13.22 -42.28
C ALA A 283 -19.83 -12.04 -41.38
N LEU A 284 -20.99 -12.14 -40.72
CA LEU A 284 -21.44 -11.12 -39.78
C LEU A 284 -20.55 -11.04 -38.55
N ALA A 285 -20.11 -12.18 -38.01
CA ALA A 285 -19.18 -12.21 -36.88
C ALA A 285 -17.81 -11.62 -37.25
N ALA A 286 -17.31 -11.88 -38.46
CA ALA A 286 -16.08 -11.29 -38.97
C ALA A 286 -16.19 -9.76 -39.03
N ILE A 287 -17.27 -9.24 -39.63
CA ILE A 287 -17.55 -7.80 -39.66
C ILE A 287 -17.63 -7.20 -38.25
N ALA A 288 -18.33 -7.86 -37.33
CA ALA A 288 -18.52 -7.38 -35.96
C ALA A 288 -17.22 -7.38 -35.13
N THR A 289 -16.13 -7.99 -35.61
CA THR A 289 -14.87 -8.12 -34.88
C THR A 289 -13.67 -7.56 -35.63
N ASP A 290 -13.89 -6.99 -36.82
CA ASP A 290 -12.90 -6.33 -37.65
C ASP A 290 -12.86 -4.82 -37.33
N PRO A 291 -11.80 -4.33 -36.65
CA PRO A 291 -11.70 -2.92 -36.27
C PRO A 291 -11.69 -1.96 -37.46
N ASP A 292 -11.25 -2.43 -38.63
CA ASP A 292 -11.10 -1.61 -39.83
C ASP A 292 -12.40 -1.56 -40.66
N HIS A 293 -13.41 -2.36 -40.29
CA HIS A 293 -14.67 -2.40 -41.02
C HIS A 293 -15.58 -1.22 -40.61
N PRO A 294 -16.10 -0.41 -41.55
CA PRO A 294 -16.87 0.79 -41.24
C PRO A 294 -18.18 0.53 -40.47
N LEU A 295 -18.74 -0.68 -40.62
CA LEU A 295 -19.98 -1.11 -39.94
C LEU A 295 -19.73 -1.95 -38.68
N VAL A 296 -18.49 -2.00 -38.17
CA VAL A 296 -18.13 -2.84 -37.02
C VAL A 296 -18.97 -2.54 -35.77
N ASP A 297 -19.25 -1.26 -35.50
CA ASP A 297 -20.02 -0.85 -34.32
C ASP A 297 -21.51 -1.14 -34.47
N GLU A 298 -22.09 -0.87 -35.65
CA GLU A 298 -23.50 -1.12 -35.94
C GLU A 298 -23.83 -2.62 -35.81
N VAL A 299 -23.05 -3.48 -36.48
CA VAL A 299 -23.29 -4.93 -36.48
C VAL A 299 -23.05 -5.51 -35.08
N PHE A 300 -21.99 -5.10 -34.39
CA PHE A 300 -21.71 -5.59 -33.04
C PHE A 300 -22.81 -5.17 -32.05
N ALA A 301 -23.24 -3.90 -32.08
CA ALA A 301 -24.32 -3.40 -31.23
C ALA A 301 -25.63 -4.17 -31.47
N TRP A 302 -25.98 -4.43 -32.73
CA TRP A 302 -27.15 -5.23 -33.08
C TRP A 302 -27.09 -6.66 -32.52
N MET A 303 -25.92 -7.31 -32.58
CA MET A 303 -25.71 -8.65 -32.00
C MET A 303 -25.81 -8.66 -30.46
N CYS A 304 -25.47 -7.54 -29.82
CA CYS A 304 -25.54 -7.38 -28.36
C CYS A 304 -26.96 -7.16 -27.84
N LEU A 305 -27.91 -6.78 -28.70
CA LEU A 305 -29.31 -6.63 -28.30
C LEU A 305 -29.86 -7.98 -27.78
N SER A 306 -30.33 -7.97 -26.53
CA SER A 306 -30.92 -9.16 -25.92
C SER A 306 -32.21 -9.54 -26.67
N PRO A 307 -32.42 -10.83 -27.01
CA PRO A 307 -33.70 -11.29 -27.55
C PRO A 307 -34.85 -11.18 -26.52
N GLU A 308 -34.55 -10.96 -25.24
CA GLU A 308 -35.50 -10.81 -24.14
C GLU A 308 -35.78 -9.33 -23.84
N LYS A 309 -36.25 -8.57 -24.84
CA LYS A 309 -36.89 -7.29 -24.53
C LYS A 309 -38.32 -7.58 -24.09
N GLU A 310 -38.51 -7.93 -22.82
CA GLU A 310 -39.73 -7.59 -22.09
C GLU A 310 -39.41 -7.22 -20.64
N THR A 311 -39.77 -5.98 -20.31
CA THR A 311 -39.80 -5.33 -19.00
C THR A 311 -38.50 -4.71 -18.44
N GLY A 312 -38.47 -3.37 -18.48
CA GLY A 312 -38.10 -2.59 -17.30
C GLY A 312 -36.65 -2.10 -17.21
N GLU A 313 -36.33 -1.02 -17.92
CA GLU A 313 -35.15 -0.17 -17.71
C GLU A 313 -33.78 -0.88 -17.83
N LEU A 314 -32.77 -0.20 -18.35
CA LEU A 314 -31.36 -0.61 -18.22
C LEU A 314 -30.89 -0.46 -16.74
N ARG A 315 -31.64 -1.04 -15.79
CA ARG A 315 -31.36 -1.02 -14.35
C ARG A 315 -30.72 -2.31 -13.84
N GLU A 316 -30.74 -3.40 -14.62
CA GLU A 316 -29.94 -4.58 -14.31
C GLU A 316 -28.52 -4.40 -14.85
N HIS A 317 -27.52 -4.32 -13.96
CA HIS A 317 -26.12 -4.06 -14.30
C HIS A 317 -25.64 -4.83 -15.55
N PRO A 318 -25.05 -4.17 -16.57
CA PRO A 318 -24.56 -4.81 -17.80
C PRO A 318 -23.64 -6.02 -17.54
N THR A 319 -22.95 -6.00 -16.40
CA THR A 319 -22.04 -7.06 -15.96
C THR A 319 -22.73 -8.37 -15.56
N ARG A 320 -24.04 -8.37 -15.29
CA ARG A 320 -24.81 -9.57 -14.89
C ARG A 320 -24.87 -10.61 -16.01
N TYR A 321 -24.95 -10.16 -17.25
CA TYR A 321 -25.05 -11.01 -18.44
C TYR A 321 -23.70 -11.33 -19.08
N LEU A 322 -22.57 -10.85 -18.54
CA LEU A 322 -21.23 -11.13 -19.08
C LEU A 322 -20.93 -12.62 -19.17
N ARG A 323 -21.42 -13.42 -18.20
CA ARG A 323 -21.30 -14.88 -18.24
C ARG A 323 -21.83 -15.50 -19.54
N ASN A 324 -22.85 -14.90 -20.13
CA ASN A 324 -23.40 -15.36 -21.40
C ASN A 324 -22.39 -15.20 -22.54
N TRP A 325 -21.48 -14.23 -22.45
CA TRP A 325 -20.49 -13.86 -23.48
C TRP A 325 -19.11 -14.51 -23.27
N THR A 326 -18.88 -15.22 -22.17
CA THR A 326 -17.60 -15.91 -21.89
C THR A 326 -17.15 -16.83 -23.04
N SER A 327 -18.09 -17.52 -23.68
CA SER A 327 -17.81 -18.40 -24.83
C SER A 327 -17.43 -17.65 -26.11
N ALA A 328 -17.60 -16.33 -26.16
CA ALA A 328 -17.18 -15.47 -27.28
C ALA A 328 -15.70 -15.09 -27.21
N GLY A 329 -15.02 -15.38 -26.09
CA GLY A 329 -13.61 -15.05 -25.89
C GLY A 329 -13.37 -13.65 -25.29
N PRO A 330 -12.13 -13.41 -24.81
CA PRO A 330 -11.76 -12.20 -24.06
C PRO A 330 -11.85 -10.91 -24.89
N ARG A 331 -11.62 -10.95 -26.20
CA ARG A 331 -11.74 -9.76 -27.07
C ARG A 331 -13.15 -9.17 -27.10
N VAL A 332 -14.16 -10.01 -27.31
CA VAL A 332 -15.57 -9.61 -27.27
C VAL A 332 -15.98 -9.12 -25.89
N VAL A 333 -15.59 -9.87 -24.85
CA VAL A 333 -15.89 -9.50 -23.46
C VAL A 333 -15.28 -8.13 -23.10
N ARG A 334 -14.03 -7.89 -23.49
CA ARG A 334 -13.35 -6.59 -23.33
C ARG A 334 -14.11 -5.45 -24.00
N ARG A 335 -14.59 -5.66 -25.23
CA ARG A 335 -15.38 -4.64 -25.94
C ARG A 335 -16.72 -4.36 -25.27
N ILE A 336 -17.43 -5.39 -24.81
CA ILE A 336 -18.69 -5.24 -24.06
C ILE A 336 -18.45 -4.46 -22.76
N LEU A 337 -17.38 -4.82 -22.03
CA LEU A 337 -16.99 -4.15 -20.80
C LEU A 337 -16.64 -2.67 -21.05
N ALA A 338 -15.86 -2.36 -22.08
CA ALA A 338 -15.54 -0.99 -22.47
C ALA A 338 -16.80 -0.18 -22.81
N ALA A 339 -17.68 -0.73 -23.65
CA ALA A 339 -18.94 -0.08 -24.03
C ALA A 339 -19.90 0.13 -22.85
N SER A 340 -19.79 -0.70 -21.82
CA SER A 340 -20.62 -0.60 -20.61
C SER A 340 -20.15 0.46 -19.62
N ASP A 341 -18.91 0.95 -19.72
CA ASP A 341 -18.26 1.82 -18.71
C ASP A 341 -19.14 2.99 -18.22
N PRO A 342 -19.83 3.77 -19.08
CA PRO A 342 -20.62 4.93 -18.65
C PRO A 342 -21.81 4.57 -17.75
N GLN A 343 -22.25 3.31 -17.76
CA GLN A 343 -23.41 2.82 -17.01
C GLN A 343 -23.02 2.13 -15.70
N LEU A 344 -21.72 2.01 -15.42
CA LEU A 344 -21.22 1.24 -14.28
C LEU A 344 -20.95 2.11 -13.05
N THR A 345 -21.20 1.55 -11.87
CA THR A 345 -20.78 2.18 -10.61
C THR A 345 -19.25 2.18 -10.48
N LEU A 346 -18.69 3.12 -9.71
CA LEU A 346 -17.25 3.18 -9.41
C LEU A 346 -16.65 1.81 -9.01
N LYS A 347 -17.36 1.04 -8.17
CA LYS A 347 -16.93 -0.30 -7.76
C LYS A 347 -16.83 -1.26 -8.94
N ALA A 348 -17.84 -1.27 -9.83
CA ALA A 348 -17.83 -2.13 -11.00
C ALA A 348 -16.74 -1.70 -11.98
N ARG A 349 -16.58 -0.40 -12.23
CA ARG A 349 -15.54 0.16 -13.08
C ARG A 349 -14.13 -0.23 -12.62
N LEU A 350 -13.86 -0.12 -11.31
CA LEU A 350 -12.61 -0.59 -10.71
C LEU A 350 -12.43 -2.11 -10.85
N ARG A 351 -13.47 -2.90 -10.54
CA ARG A 351 -13.41 -4.36 -10.56
C ARG A 351 -13.04 -4.91 -11.93
N TYR A 352 -13.71 -4.41 -12.97
CA TYR A 352 -13.53 -4.88 -14.36
C TYR A 352 -12.47 -4.08 -15.13
N GLY A 353 -11.94 -2.99 -14.55
CA GLY A 353 -10.95 -2.14 -15.21
C GLY A 353 -11.46 -1.43 -16.46
N THR A 354 -12.75 -1.07 -16.51
CA THR A 354 -13.42 -0.59 -17.72
C THR A 354 -12.95 0.77 -18.21
N ALA A 355 -12.39 1.59 -17.32
CA ALA A 355 -11.74 2.86 -17.65
C ALA A 355 -10.27 2.73 -18.07
N THR A 356 -9.76 1.50 -18.24
CA THR A 356 -8.41 1.25 -18.76
C THR A 356 -8.46 0.79 -20.21
N ALA A 357 -7.31 0.74 -20.88
CA ALA A 357 -7.23 0.14 -22.20
C ALA A 357 -7.66 -1.34 -22.18
N GLU A 358 -7.43 -2.06 -21.09
CA GLU A 358 -7.61 -3.52 -20.97
C GLU A 358 -8.70 -3.95 -19.97
N PRO A 359 -10.00 -3.69 -20.23
CA PRO A 359 -11.07 -4.25 -19.42
C PRO A 359 -11.04 -5.79 -19.43
N ALA A 360 -11.28 -6.41 -18.27
CA ALA A 360 -11.25 -7.86 -18.14
C ALA A 360 -12.19 -8.37 -17.05
N GLU A 361 -12.57 -9.65 -17.13
CA GLU A 361 -13.26 -10.32 -16.03
C GLU A 361 -12.35 -10.46 -14.80
N PRO A 362 -12.93 -10.44 -13.58
CA PRO A 362 -12.20 -10.71 -12.36
C PRO A 362 -11.63 -12.13 -12.40
N HIS A 363 -10.32 -12.25 -12.33
CA HIS A 363 -9.59 -13.52 -12.35
C HIS A 363 -8.91 -13.83 -11.02
N LEU A 364 -8.82 -12.84 -10.13
CA LEU A 364 -8.17 -12.98 -8.82
C LEU A 364 -9.13 -13.59 -7.82
N ASN A 365 -8.58 -14.40 -6.91
CA ASN A 365 -9.30 -15.00 -5.79
C ASN A 365 -9.06 -14.21 -4.48
N GLU A 366 -9.59 -14.69 -3.35
CA GLU A 366 -9.41 -14.02 -2.05
C GLU A 366 -7.97 -14.05 -1.52
N ALA A 367 -7.20 -15.10 -1.85
CA ALA A 367 -5.79 -15.21 -1.47
C ALA A 367 -4.95 -14.16 -2.20
N ASP A 368 -5.19 -13.95 -3.49
CA ASP A 368 -4.52 -12.92 -4.29
C ASP A 368 -4.76 -11.52 -3.72
N ILE A 369 -5.99 -11.23 -3.27
CA ILE A 369 -6.32 -9.96 -2.61
C ILE A 369 -5.58 -9.81 -1.27
N THR A 370 -5.39 -10.91 -0.54
CA THR A 370 -4.61 -10.91 0.71
C THR A 370 -3.14 -10.60 0.44
N VAL A 371 -2.57 -11.17 -0.63
CA VAL A 371 -1.21 -10.86 -1.11
C VAL A 371 -1.10 -9.39 -1.53
N ARG A 372 -2.06 -8.86 -2.29
CA ARG A 372 -2.05 -7.43 -2.65
C ARG A 372 -2.12 -6.55 -1.40
N ALA A 373 -2.92 -6.93 -0.41
CA ALA A 373 -3.01 -6.22 0.86
C ALA A 373 -1.72 -6.25 1.66
N SER A 374 -0.92 -7.32 1.60
CA SER A 374 0.40 -7.36 2.23
C SER A 374 1.40 -6.43 1.54
N LYS A 375 1.27 -6.23 0.22
CA LYS A 375 2.08 -5.28 -0.56
C LYS A 375 1.65 -3.81 -0.39
N THR A 376 0.47 -3.54 0.18
CA THR A 376 -0.12 -2.18 0.21
C THR A 376 -0.11 -1.59 1.64
N PRO A 377 0.40 -0.37 1.85
CA PRO A 377 0.28 0.35 3.13
C PRO A 377 -1.18 0.78 3.42
N GLY A 378 -1.49 1.08 4.69
CA GLY A 378 -2.83 1.57 5.09
C GLY A 378 -3.25 2.90 4.43
N MET A 379 -2.28 3.62 3.84
CA MET A 379 -2.42 4.87 3.10
C MET A 379 -1.56 4.79 1.85
N LEU A 380 -2.09 5.15 0.68
CA LEU A 380 -1.34 5.15 -0.59
C LEU A 380 -0.01 5.91 -0.45
N TRP A 381 1.05 5.46 -1.14
CA TRP A 381 2.36 6.10 -1.07
C TRP A 381 2.31 7.58 -1.47
N PRO A 382 3.13 8.44 -0.83
CA PRO A 382 3.22 9.87 -1.15
C PRO A 382 3.45 10.18 -2.63
N SER A 383 4.41 9.51 -3.30
CA SER A 383 4.68 9.72 -4.73
C SER A 383 3.48 9.40 -5.62
N TRP A 384 2.81 8.28 -5.36
CA TRP A 384 1.62 7.85 -6.10
C TRP A 384 0.42 8.77 -5.84
N THR A 385 0.31 9.26 -4.60
CA THR A 385 -0.71 10.25 -4.23
C THR A 385 -0.49 11.59 -4.92
N LEU A 386 0.76 12.04 -5.06
CA LEU A 386 1.08 13.29 -5.76
C LEU A 386 0.58 13.28 -7.21
N ARG A 387 0.65 12.13 -7.89
CA ARG A 387 0.15 11.97 -9.27
C ARG A 387 -1.38 12.03 -9.37
N LEU A 388 -2.11 11.79 -8.28
CA LEU A 388 -3.59 11.82 -8.25
C LEU A 388 -4.18 13.20 -7.94
N LEU A 389 -3.44 14.06 -7.23
CA LEU A 389 -4.00 15.27 -6.63
C LEU A 389 -3.99 16.48 -7.58
N PRO A 390 -5.05 17.31 -7.57
CA PRO A 390 -5.09 18.52 -8.38
C PRO A 390 -4.14 19.64 -7.93
N PRO A 391 -3.70 20.56 -8.82
CA PRO A 391 -2.62 21.50 -8.52
C PRO A 391 -3.18 22.78 -7.86
N LYS A 392 -4.50 23.02 -8.01
CA LYS A 392 -5.22 24.19 -7.55
C LYS A 392 -6.62 23.74 -7.15
N SER A 393 -6.82 23.44 -5.88
CA SER A 393 -8.16 23.38 -5.29
C SER A 393 -8.31 24.50 -4.27
N PRO A 394 -9.39 25.29 -4.32
CA PRO A 394 -9.66 26.36 -3.34
C PRO A 394 -9.91 25.80 -1.93
N ASN A 395 -10.35 24.54 -1.81
CA ASN A 395 -10.61 23.87 -0.54
C ASN A 395 -9.43 23.02 -0.09
N GLN A 396 -9.19 22.97 1.22
CA GLN A 396 -8.11 22.19 1.83
C GLN A 396 -8.36 20.68 1.65
N PRO A 397 -7.54 19.95 0.87
CA PRO A 397 -7.75 18.52 0.66
C PRO A 397 -7.51 17.73 1.94
N ARG A 398 -8.43 16.80 2.24
CA ARG A 398 -8.31 15.83 3.34
C ARG A 398 -7.37 14.70 2.94
N ILE A 399 -6.09 15.04 2.77
CA ILE A 399 -5.06 14.17 2.16
C ILE A 399 -4.98 12.78 2.83
N ALA A 400 -5.09 12.70 4.16
CA ALA A 400 -5.03 11.40 4.83
C ALA A 400 -6.23 10.53 4.44
N GLY A 401 -7.43 11.11 4.39
CA GLY A 401 -8.65 10.46 3.90
C GLY A 401 -8.52 9.95 2.46
N ILE A 402 -8.04 10.81 1.56
CA ILE A 402 -7.79 10.48 0.14
C ILE A 402 -6.86 9.26 0.03
N ARG A 403 -5.71 9.28 0.71
CA ARG A 403 -4.72 8.19 0.70
C ARG A 403 -5.29 6.88 1.23
N ARG A 404 -6.12 6.92 2.28
CA ARG A 404 -6.80 5.74 2.86
C ARG A 404 -7.87 5.17 1.93
N ALA A 405 -8.62 6.05 1.25
CA ALA A 405 -9.61 5.64 0.26
C ALA A 405 -8.93 4.92 -0.90
N CYS A 406 -7.87 5.50 -1.48
CA CYS A 406 -7.10 4.88 -2.56
C CYS A 406 -6.52 3.52 -2.14
N ALA A 407 -5.88 3.42 -0.96
CA ALA A 407 -5.32 2.17 -0.45
C ALA A 407 -6.38 1.06 -0.32
N SER A 408 -7.58 1.40 0.15
CA SER A 408 -8.70 0.46 0.23
C SER A 408 -9.25 0.09 -1.15
N LEU A 409 -9.41 1.07 -2.05
CA LEU A 409 -9.92 0.84 -3.41
C LEU A 409 -8.98 -0.01 -4.27
N MET A 410 -7.66 0.04 -4.02
CA MET A 410 -6.66 -0.80 -4.72
C MET A 410 -6.89 -2.32 -4.54
N LEU A 411 -7.66 -2.74 -3.54
CA LEU A 411 -7.99 -4.17 -3.35
C LEU A 411 -9.18 -4.64 -4.20
N ILE A 412 -9.85 -3.75 -4.94
CA ILE A 412 -11.04 -4.09 -5.73
C ILE A 412 -10.72 -4.59 -7.15
N PRO A 413 -9.76 -4.00 -7.90
CA PRO A 413 -9.46 -4.40 -9.27
C PRO A 413 -9.17 -5.90 -9.41
N GLY A 414 -9.81 -6.55 -10.39
CA GLY A 414 -9.57 -7.94 -10.74
C GLY A 414 -10.07 -9.00 -9.75
N GLY A 415 -10.58 -8.61 -8.56
CA GLY A 415 -10.91 -9.55 -7.50
C GLY A 415 -12.35 -9.49 -6.97
N PRO A 416 -12.72 -10.44 -6.08
CA PRO A 416 -14.08 -10.57 -5.56
C PRO A 416 -14.42 -9.52 -4.50
N ALA A 417 -13.39 -8.88 -3.92
CA ALA A 417 -13.52 -8.01 -2.76
C ALA A 417 -14.49 -6.85 -2.99
N GLY A 418 -15.35 -6.61 -2.01
CA GLY A 418 -16.18 -5.41 -1.92
C GLY A 418 -15.47 -4.29 -1.16
N HIS A 419 -15.94 -3.05 -1.31
CA HIS A 419 -15.35 -1.88 -0.64
C HIS A 419 -15.32 -2.01 0.90
N ARG A 420 -16.33 -2.63 1.53
CA ARG A 420 -16.35 -2.88 2.98
C ARG A 420 -15.27 -3.88 3.42
N GLN A 421 -15.12 -4.97 2.68
CA GLN A 421 -14.11 -5.99 2.95
C GLN A 421 -12.70 -5.40 2.78
N ALA A 422 -12.48 -4.66 1.69
CA ALA A 422 -11.23 -3.98 1.43
C ALA A 422 -10.86 -2.98 2.53
N ALA A 423 -11.81 -2.12 2.94
CA ALA A 423 -11.59 -1.18 4.04
C ALA A 423 -11.25 -1.88 5.37
N ARG A 424 -11.89 -3.03 5.66
CA ARG A 424 -11.60 -3.84 6.86
C ARG A 424 -10.19 -4.43 6.80
N ILE A 425 -9.80 -5.03 5.68
CA ILE A 425 -8.45 -5.60 5.48
C ILE A 425 -7.37 -4.52 5.67
N MET A 426 -7.62 -3.31 5.16
CA MET A 426 -6.68 -2.19 5.27
C MET A 426 -6.73 -1.45 6.62
N GLY A 427 -7.61 -1.84 7.55
CA GLY A 427 -7.75 -1.16 8.84
C GLY A 427 -8.26 0.28 8.74
N ASN A 428 -9.13 0.56 7.75
CA ASN A 428 -9.65 1.89 7.44
C ASN A 428 -11.17 2.00 7.79
N PRO A 429 -11.55 2.15 9.07
CA PRO A 429 -12.95 2.08 9.51
C PRO A 429 -13.83 3.23 8.99
N GLN A 430 -13.26 4.39 8.67
CA GLN A 430 -13.97 5.58 8.19
C GLN A 430 -14.03 5.66 6.65
N PHE A 431 -14.11 4.53 5.96
CA PHE A 431 -14.00 4.46 4.50
C PHE A 431 -14.98 5.37 3.74
N ARG A 432 -16.22 5.52 4.22
CA ARG A 432 -17.23 6.37 3.55
C ARG A 432 -16.80 7.83 3.46
N SER A 433 -16.36 8.41 4.59
CA SER A 433 -15.93 9.81 4.62
C SER A 433 -14.58 10.00 3.90
N ASN A 434 -13.71 8.99 3.92
CA ASN A 434 -12.49 8.96 3.12
C ASN A 434 -12.81 8.98 1.61
N LEU A 435 -13.80 8.19 1.17
CA LEU A 435 -14.23 8.11 -0.23
C LEU A 435 -14.89 9.41 -0.70
N GLU A 436 -15.77 10.00 0.11
CA GLU A 436 -16.35 11.32 -0.15
C GLU A 436 -15.25 12.37 -0.31
N SER A 437 -14.21 12.30 0.51
CA SER A 437 -13.04 13.18 0.41
C SER A 437 -12.20 12.94 -0.84
N LEU A 438 -12.17 11.73 -1.41
CA LEU A 438 -11.50 11.43 -2.66
C LEU A 438 -12.29 11.96 -3.86
N LEU A 439 -13.59 11.64 -3.91
CA LEU A 439 -14.48 12.04 -5.00
C LEU A 439 -14.71 13.55 -5.09
N ALA A 440 -14.49 14.29 -3.99
CA ALA A 440 -14.56 15.74 -3.99
C ALA A 440 -13.38 16.42 -4.73
N PHE A 441 -12.28 15.70 -5.01
CA PHE A 441 -11.05 16.29 -5.59
C PHE A 441 -10.54 15.56 -6.82
N VAL A 442 -10.90 14.29 -7.02
CA VAL A 442 -10.42 13.47 -8.13
C VAL A 442 -11.63 12.90 -8.86
N ASP A 443 -11.64 13.05 -10.18
CA ASP A 443 -12.67 12.48 -11.05
C ASP A 443 -12.70 10.96 -10.94
N ALA A 444 -13.90 10.37 -11.00
CA ALA A 444 -14.09 8.92 -10.98
C ALA A 444 -13.35 8.20 -12.12
N ASP A 445 -13.21 8.83 -13.29
CA ASP A 445 -12.51 8.28 -14.46
C ASP A 445 -11.01 8.14 -14.18
N HIS A 446 -10.41 9.18 -13.59
CA HIS A 446 -9.02 9.17 -13.15
C HIS A 446 -8.80 8.17 -12.00
N ILE A 447 -9.72 8.10 -11.03
CA ILE A 447 -9.65 7.10 -9.95
C ILE A 447 -9.64 5.68 -10.54
N CYS A 448 -10.55 5.38 -11.46
CA CYS A 448 -10.67 4.06 -12.06
C CYS A 448 -9.44 3.68 -12.87
N SER A 449 -9.04 4.52 -13.82
CA SER A 449 -7.88 4.25 -14.69
C SER A 449 -6.59 4.06 -13.87
N ILE A 450 -6.33 4.96 -12.91
CA ILE A 450 -5.08 4.99 -12.14
C ILE A 450 -5.02 3.87 -11.11
N LEU A 451 -6.07 3.69 -10.30
CA LEU A 451 -6.02 2.65 -9.26
C LEU A 451 -6.05 1.23 -9.83
N VAL A 452 -6.67 1.02 -11.01
CA VAL A 452 -6.60 -0.28 -11.71
C VAL A 452 -5.18 -0.54 -12.21
N HIS A 453 -4.54 0.46 -12.84
CA HIS A 453 -3.15 0.34 -13.27
C HIS A 453 -2.22 0.07 -12.09
N TYR A 454 -2.35 0.86 -11.03
CA TYR A 454 -1.56 0.71 -9.79
C TYR A 454 -1.71 -0.69 -9.20
N ALA A 455 -2.93 -1.22 -9.14
CA ALA A 455 -3.17 -2.57 -8.65
C ALA A 455 -2.50 -3.64 -9.53
N ARG A 456 -2.64 -3.54 -10.87
CA ARG A 456 -2.02 -4.50 -11.81
C ARG A 456 -0.50 -4.51 -11.70
N VAL A 457 0.11 -3.33 -11.64
CA VAL A 457 1.56 -3.21 -11.50
C VAL A 457 2.02 -3.77 -10.15
N LEU A 458 1.27 -3.51 -9.07
CA LEU A 458 1.60 -4.06 -7.76
C LEU A 458 1.45 -5.59 -7.69
N ASP A 459 0.48 -6.16 -8.40
CA ASP A 459 0.31 -7.62 -8.48
C ASP A 459 1.48 -8.26 -9.23
N ALA A 460 1.92 -7.65 -10.32
CA ALA A 460 3.00 -8.16 -11.18
C ALA A 460 4.42 -8.04 -10.57
N HIS A 461 4.61 -7.24 -9.52
CA HIS A 461 5.93 -6.99 -8.93
C HIS A 461 6.01 -7.42 -7.46
N GLU A 462 7.20 -7.82 -7.03
CA GLU A 462 7.50 -8.02 -5.62
C GLU A 462 7.75 -6.69 -4.90
N VAL A 463 7.41 -6.64 -3.62
CA VAL A 463 7.55 -5.46 -2.75
C VAL A 463 8.37 -5.86 -1.53
N PRO A 464 9.40 -5.09 -1.15
CA PRO A 464 10.32 -5.48 -0.08
C PRO A 464 9.75 -5.33 1.34
N ILE A 465 8.50 -4.86 1.49
CA ILE A 465 7.85 -4.66 2.78
C ILE A 465 6.53 -5.46 2.83
N ASP A 466 6.37 -6.30 3.84
CA ASP A 466 5.08 -6.89 4.19
C ASP A 466 4.31 -5.95 5.13
N TYR A 467 3.49 -5.09 4.54
CA TYR A 467 2.66 -4.14 5.26
C TYR A 467 1.53 -4.80 6.06
N ALA A 468 1.10 -6.03 5.72
CA ALA A 468 0.11 -6.75 6.54
C ALA A 468 0.73 -7.16 7.87
N ARG A 469 1.94 -7.72 7.83
CA ARG A 469 2.74 -8.02 9.03
C ARG A 469 3.00 -6.76 9.84
N ARG A 470 3.41 -5.66 9.21
CA ARG A 470 3.66 -4.40 9.93
C ARG A 470 2.41 -3.84 10.61
N ARG A 471 1.24 -3.93 9.97
CA ARG A 471 -0.04 -3.57 10.60
C ARG A 471 -0.33 -4.44 11.83
N ALA A 472 -0.13 -5.76 11.73
CA ALA A 472 -0.36 -6.66 12.86
C ALA A 472 0.54 -6.36 14.07
N LEU A 473 1.81 -5.97 13.83
CA LEU A 473 2.76 -5.67 14.90
C LEU A 473 2.56 -4.29 15.54
N PHE A 474 2.35 -3.25 14.71
CA PHE A 474 2.51 -1.86 15.15
C PHE A 474 1.22 -1.03 15.16
N ALA A 475 0.08 -1.55 14.68
CA ALA A 475 -1.17 -0.78 14.63
C ALA A 475 -1.78 -0.53 16.02
N ASP A 476 -1.60 -1.45 16.96
CA ASP A 476 -2.06 -1.26 18.33
C ASP A 476 -1.18 -0.22 19.05
N GLU A 477 -1.80 0.86 19.52
CA GLU A 477 -1.09 1.91 20.26
C GLU A 477 -0.57 1.41 21.61
N MET A 478 -1.19 0.37 22.17
CA MET A 478 -0.80 -0.27 23.42
C MET A 478 0.52 -1.02 23.32
N ASN A 479 0.93 -1.44 22.12
CA ASN A 479 2.21 -2.08 21.91
C ASN A 479 3.35 -1.06 22.07
N PRO A 480 4.21 -1.19 23.10
CA PRO A 480 5.26 -0.22 23.35
C PRO A 480 6.32 -0.29 22.26
N LEU A 481 6.67 0.87 21.70
CA LEU A 481 7.78 0.98 20.76
C LEU A 481 9.10 1.17 21.50
N LEU A 482 10.15 0.53 21.00
CA LEU A 482 11.51 0.78 21.44
C LEU A 482 11.92 2.20 21.01
N LEU A 483 12.24 3.05 21.98
CA LEU A 483 12.72 4.40 21.75
C LEU A 483 13.84 4.70 22.74
N ASP A 484 15.06 4.86 22.24
CA ASP A 484 16.20 5.27 23.07
C ASP A 484 16.10 6.76 23.43
N GLU A 485 15.33 7.03 24.50
CA GLU A 485 15.16 8.39 25.02
C GLU A 485 16.50 9.03 25.43
N ASN A 486 17.52 8.24 25.81
CA ASN A 486 18.82 8.76 26.19
C ASN A 486 19.61 9.25 24.98
N ALA A 487 19.67 8.45 23.91
CA ALA A 487 20.29 8.86 22.66
C ALA A 487 19.58 10.08 22.08
N HIS A 488 18.24 10.10 22.10
CA HIS A 488 17.45 11.24 21.67
C HIS A 488 17.75 12.51 22.49
N TRP A 489 17.92 12.38 23.81
CA TRP A 489 18.31 13.50 24.68
C TRP A 489 19.68 14.09 24.30
N ARG A 490 20.68 13.21 24.12
CA ARG A 490 22.04 13.64 23.75
C ARG A 490 22.04 14.35 22.40
N LEU A 491 21.27 13.83 21.43
CA LEU A 491 21.08 14.43 20.12
C LEU A 491 20.40 15.80 20.22
N CYS A 492 19.33 15.93 21.01
CA CYS A 492 18.68 17.22 21.23
C CYS A 492 19.63 18.25 21.86
N LYS A 493 20.51 17.80 22.77
CA LYS A 493 21.51 18.65 23.42
C LYS A 493 22.59 19.12 22.43
N SER A 494 23.12 18.23 21.58
CA SER A 494 24.16 18.60 20.60
C SER A 494 23.63 19.59 19.56
N LEU A 495 22.37 19.39 19.13
CA LEU A 495 21.69 20.23 18.14
C LEU A 495 21.14 21.55 18.71
N GLY A 496 21.20 21.75 20.02
CA GLY A 496 20.68 22.96 20.64
C GLY A 496 19.15 23.08 20.62
N THR A 497 18.42 21.96 20.56
CA THR A 497 16.96 21.93 20.35
C THR A 497 16.17 21.59 21.62
N ARG A 498 14.98 22.19 21.75
CA ARG A 498 14.06 21.97 22.90
C ARG A 498 13.10 20.78 22.68
N GLN A 499 13.32 19.96 21.67
CA GLN A 499 12.44 18.86 21.26
C GLN A 499 12.47 17.63 22.20
N PHE A 500 12.80 17.79 23.48
CA PHE A 500 12.89 16.69 24.47
C PHE A 500 11.79 16.71 25.56
N GLN A 501 10.84 17.64 25.49
CA GLN A 501 9.70 17.64 26.43
C GLN A 501 8.79 16.40 26.21
N ARG A 502 7.99 16.03 27.22
CA ARG A 502 7.09 14.85 27.16
C ARG A 502 6.22 14.84 25.90
N VAL A 503 5.64 15.99 25.56
CA VAL A 503 4.83 16.17 24.33
C VAL A 503 5.63 15.88 23.05
N HIS A 504 6.92 16.20 23.01
CA HIS A 504 7.77 15.89 21.85
C HIS A 504 8.11 14.39 21.76
N LEU A 505 8.30 13.71 22.89
CA LEU A 505 8.49 12.25 22.92
C LEU A 505 7.24 11.51 22.44
N GLU A 506 6.04 11.97 22.82
CA GLU A 506 4.77 11.44 22.32
C GLU A 506 4.66 11.62 20.78
N ARG A 507 5.03 12.80 20.27
CA ARG A 507 5.06 13.09 18.82
C ARG A 507 6.10 12.24 18.06
N LEU A 508 7.25 11.99 18.67
CA LEU A 508 8.29 11.11 18.10
C LEU A 508 7.82 9.66 18.04
N ARG A 509 7.19 9.15 19.10
CA ARG A 509 6.58 7.81 19.09
C ARG A 509 5.51 7.68 18.00
N TRP A 510 4.68 8.71 17.84
CA TRP A 510 3.68 8.75 16.77
C TRP A 510 4.33 8.72 15.38
N GLN A 511 5.38 9.52 15.14
CA GLN A 511 6.12 9.50 13.87
C GLN A 511 6.85 8.19 13.63
N LEU A 512 7.45 7.60 14.66
CA LEU A 512 8.09 6.29 14.59
C LEU A 512 7.07 5.21 14.19
N ARG A 513 5.90 5.20 14.82
CA ARG A 513 4.81 4.28 14.47
C ARG A 513 4.35 4.47 13.02
N ARG A 514 4.24 5.73 12.59
CA ARG A 514 3.89 6.08 11.20
C ARG A 514 4.90 5.54 10.18
N LEU A 515 6.20 5.66 10.47
CA LEU A 515 7.26 5.11 9.62
C LEU A 515 7.16 3.59 9.52
N LEU A 516 6.96 2.91 10.66
CA LEU A 516 6.80 1.47 10.70
C LEU A 516 5.57 1.01 9.90
N LEU A 517 4.42 1.67 10.06
CA LEU A 517 3.17 1.31 9.37
C LEU A 517 3.12 1.72 7.89
N GLY A 518 3.91 2.72 7.47
CA GLY A 518 3.71 3.40 6.19
C GLY A 518 2.39 4.17 6.09
N ALA A 519 1.74 4.43 7.23
CA ALA A 519 0.44 5.09 7.33
C ALA A 519 0.28 5.77 8.70
N ASP A 520 -0.61 6.76 8.78
CA ASP A 520 -0.91 7.41 10.05
C ASP A 520 -1.51 6.38 11.05
N PRO A 521 -1.03 6.31 12.30
CA PRO A 521 -1.52 5.35 13.30
C PRO A 521 -3.01 5.52 13.63
N LEU A 522 -3.48 6.77 13.68
CA LEU A 522 -4.86 7.09 14.01
C LEU A 522 -5.76 7.03 12.77
N PRO A 523 -6.91 6.33 12.83
CA PRO A 523 -7.84 6.28 11.71
C PRO A 523 -8.53 7.64 11.53
N GLY A 524 -8.58 8.13 10.29
CA GLY A 524 -9.39 9.28 9.94
C GLY A 524 -8.90 10.08 8.74
N ASN A 525 -9.64 11.16 8.46
CA ASN A 525 -9.41 12.06 7.32
C ASN A 525 -8.28 13.07 7.53
N HIS A 526 -7.91 13.32 8.79
CA HIS A 526 -6.97 14.35 9.19
C HIS A 526 -5.89 13.74 10.07
N ALA A 527 -4.63 14.05 9.76
CA ALA A 527 -3.55 13.88 10.72
C ALA A 527 -3.70 14.94 11.83
N PRO A 528 -3.23 14.69 13.05
CA PRO A 528 -3.26 15.68 14.13
C PRO A 528 -2.61 17.02 13.70
N ASP A 529 -3.18 18.16 14.08
CA ASP A 529 -2.75 19.49 13.59
C ASP A 529 -1.25 19.79 13.79
N TRP A 530 -0.68 19.28 14.88
CA TRP A 530 0.74 19.47 15.19
C TRP A 530 1.68 18.76 14.19
N THR A 531 1.22 17.71 13.49
CA THR A 531 2.05 16.88 12.60
C THR A 531 2.68 17.71 11.49
N HIS A 532 1.93 18.67 10.94
CA HIS A 532 2.38 19.53 9.87
C HIS A 532 3.56 20.40 10.27
N ARG A 533 3.45 21.09 11.41
CA ARG A 533 4.53 21.93 11.93
C ARG A 533 5.70 21.09 12.42
N PHE A 534 5.42 19.94 13.02
CA PHE A 534 6.44 19.03 13.52
C PHE A 534 7.28 18.48 12.36
N ALA A 535 6.67 17.82 11.37
CA ALA A 535 7.38 17.24 10.23
C ALA A 535 8.18 18.28 9.43
N TYR A 536 7.65 19.49 9.27
CA TYR A 536 8.35 20.57 8.57
C TYR A 536 9.55 21.13 9.36
N ARG A 537 9.58 20.99 10.70
CA ARG A 537 10.62 21.56 11.59
C ARG A 537 11.43 20.50 12.32
N THR A 538 11.35 19.23 11.92
CA THR A 538 12.17 18.16 12.50
C THR A 538 13.59 18.28 11.96
N HIS A 539 14.60 18.35 12.83
CA HIS A 539 15.98 18.43 12.37
C HIS A 539 16.35 17.18 11.54
N PRO A 540 17.11 17.27 10.44
CA PRO A 540 17.49 16.11 9.63
C PRO A 540 18.16 14.98 10.43
N GLU A 541 19.02 15.29 11.40
CA GLU A 541 19.60 14.26 12.28
C GLU A 541 18.57 13.57 13.19
N ILE A 542 17.46 14.24 13.53
CA ILE A 542 16.35 13.61 14.27
C ILE A 542 15.56 12.67 13.34
N LEU A 543 15.45 12.99 12.05
CA LEU A 543 14.90 12.06 11.06
C LEU A 543 15.79 10.81 10.93
N ALA A 544 17.10 10.99 10.81
CA ALA A 544 18.06 9.86 10.79
C ALA A 544 17.99 9.02 12.07
N PHE A 545 17.83 9.66 13.22
CA PHE A 545 17.58 8.96 14.49
C PHE A 545 16.28 8.15 14.45
N LEU A 546 15.18 8.70 13.93
CA LEU A 546 13.92 7.97 13.78
C LEU A 546 14.06 6.75 12.86
N ASP A 547 14.80 6.87 11.75
CA ASP A 547 15.07 5.73 10.87
C ASP A 547 15.87 4.65 11.60
N GLU A 548 16.90 5.01 12.38
CA GLU A 548 17.64 4.06 13.23
C GLU A 548 16.74 3.39 14.28
N GLN A 549 15.87 4.15 14.96
CA GLN A 549 14.92 3.55 15.91
C GLN A 549 13.90 2.64 15.21
N ALA A 550 13.48 2.95 13.98
CA ALA A 550 12.59 2.10 13.22
C ALA A 550 13.25 0.76 12.87
N HIS A 551 14.51 0.76 12.44
CA HIS A 551 15.28 -0.48 12.23
C HIS A 551 15.35 -1.32 13.51
N ARG A 552 15.60 -0.70 14.68
CA ARG A 552 15.62 -1.41 15.97
C ARG A 552 14.28 -2.05 16.32
N ASN A 553 13.16 -1.37 16.06
CA ASN A 553 11.83 -1.93 16.29
C ASN A 553 11.54 -3.11 15.35
N LEU A 554 11.93 -3.01 14.07
CA LEU A 554 11.80 -4.12 13.12
C LEU A 554 12.66 -5.33 13.56
N ALA A 555 13.92 -5.09 13.90
CA ALA A 555 14.84 -6.13 14.36
C ALA A 555 14.36 -6.83 15.66
N ALA A 556 13.74 -6.09 16.58
CA ALA A 556 13.15 -6.65 17.80
C ALA A 556 11.99 -7.62 17.54
N HIS A 557 11.37 -7.54 16.36
CA HIS A 557 10.36 -8.49 15.89
C HIS A 557 10.91 -9.45 14.82
N HIS A 558 12.24 -9.63 14.75
CA HIS A 558 12.93 -10.50 13.79
C HIS A 558 12.70 -10.14 12.31
N VAL A 559 12.41 -8.87 12.02
CA VAL A 559 12.32 -8.33 10.66
C VAL A 559 13.63 -7.60 10.35
N THR A 560 14.51 -8.24 9.58
CA THR A 560 15.86 -7.71 9.26
C THR A 560 16.08 -7.40 7.79
N ASP A 561 15.36 -8.08 6.89
CA ASP A 561 15.52 -7.95 5.43
C ASP A 561 14.65 -6.86 4.79
N GLU A 562 13.80 -6.17 5.57
CA GLU A 562 12.93 -5.12 5.06
C GLU A 562 13.53 -3.70 5.27
N PRO A 563 13.46 -2.80 4.28
CA PRO A 563 13.79 -1.39 4.48
C PRO A 563 12.75 -0.70 5.36
N VAL A 564 13.13 0.29 6.17
CA VAL A 564 12.17 1.04 7.02
C VAL A 564 11.04 1.68 6.22
N THR A 565 11.34 2.25 5.07
CA THR A 565 10.32 2.73 4.13
C THR A 565 10.69 2.36 2.72
N TRP A 566 9.65 2.17 1.91
CA TRP A 566 9.76 1.91 0.49
C TRP A 566 8.58 2.58 -0.21
N GLU A 567 8.82 3.08 -1.41
CA GLU A 567 7.79 3.52 -2.33
C GLU A 567 8.05 2.90 -3.70
N PRO A 568 7.00 2.61 -4.49
CA PRO A 568 7.19 2.03 -5.81
C PRO A 568 7.95 2.99 -6.74
N PRO A 569 8.85 2.48 -7.60
CA PRO A 569 9.60 3.28 -8.55
C PRO A 569 8.72 4.13 -9.48
N ALA A 570 9.23 5.29 -9.92
CA ALA A 570 8.48 6.19 -10.80
C ALA A 570 8.15 5.56 -12.17
N HIS A 571 9.06 4.73 -12.71
CA HIS A 571 8.93 4.13 -14.04
C HIS A 571 7.81 3.10 -14.16
N TRP A 572 7.33 2.56 -13.03
CA TRP A 572 6.17 1.66 -12.96
C TRP A 572 4.87 2.32 -13.46
N LEU A 573 4.90 3.65 -13.57
CA LEU A 573 3.76 4.48 -13.87
C LEU A 573 3.97 5.33 -15.13
N ASP A 574 4.90 4.95 -16.01
CA ASP A 574 5.18 5.69 -17.26
C ASP A 574 4.12 5.43 -18.34
N ASP A 575 3.49 4.26 -18.31
CA ASP A 575 2.48 3.83 -19.30
C ASP A 575 1.07 4.40 -19.05
N ILE A 576 0.89 5.22 -18.02
CA ILE A 576 -0.40 5.81 -17.69
C ILE A 576 -0.36 7.33 -17.87
N ALA A 577 -1.35 7.86 -18.60
CA ALA A 577 -1.58 9.29 -18.66
C ALA A 577 -1.94 9.80 -17.25
N PRO A 578 -1.08 10.59 -16.60
CA PRO A 578 -1.42 11.12 -15.29
C PRO A 578 -2.55 12.14 -15.49
N PRO A 579 -3.42 12.31 -14.48
CA PRO A 579 -4.48 13.32 -14.54
C PRO A 579 -3.88 14.72 -14.68
N GLN A 580 -2.59 14.87 -14.33
CA GLN A 580 -1.84 16.13 -14.27
C GLN A 580 -0.36 15.96 -14.57
N PRO A 581 0.35 17.03 -14.98
CA PRO A 581 1.78 17.00 -15.19
C PRO A 581 2.53 16.52 -13.95
N LEU A 582 3.57 15.71 -14.17
CA LEU A 582 4.42 15.21 -13.10
C LEU A 582 5.12 16.37 -12.39
N VAL A 583 5.13 16.32 -11.05
CA VAL A 583 5.91 17.25 -10.23
C VAL A 583 7.38 16.83 -10.28
N ASP A 584 8.08 17.23 -11.34
CA ASP A 584 9.50 16.94 -11.54
C ASP A 584 10.37 18.11 -11.06
N ILE A 585 10.37 18.33 -9.75
CA ILE A 585 11.22 19.33 -9.11
C ILE A 585 12.44 18.59 -8.56
N PRO A 586 13.69 18.97 -8.86
CA PRO A 586 14.86 18.30 -8.30
C PRO A 586 14.96 18.46 -6.76
N THR A 587 15.57 17.47 -6.10
CA THR A 587 15.61 17.42 -4.61
C THR A 587 16.42 18.56 -4.02
N GLU A 588 17.50 18.95 -4.69
CA GLU A 588 18.38 20.06 -4.37
C GLU A 588 17.66 21.41 -4.42
N CYS A 589 16.76 21.62 -5.38
CA CYS A 589 15.96 22.85 -5.49
C CYS A 589 15.03 23.00 -4.28
N VAL A 590 14.36 21.92 -3.87
CA VAL A 590 13.51 21.93 -2.67
C VAL A 590 14.36 22.19 -1.42
N ARG A 591 15.51 21.51 -1.29
CA ARG A 591 16.41 21.65 -0.14
C ARG A 591 16.95 23.07 0.01
N ALA A 592 17.28 23.74 -1.10
CA ALA A 592 17.76 25.11 -1.10
C ALA A 592 16.73 26.11 -0.52
N LEU A 593 15.44 25.86 -0.72
CA LEU A 593 14.36 26.70 -0.20
C LEU A 593 13.99 26.41 1.26
N LEU A 594 14.33 25.23 1.78
CA LEU A 594 14.02 24.78 3.15
C LEU A 594 14.98 25.36 4.20
N THR A 595 14.92 26.68 4.38
CA THR A 595 15.74 27.43 5.34
C THR A 595 15.06 27.55 6.71
N PRO A 596 15.79 27.92 7.78
CA PRO A 596 15.19 28.17 9.09
C PRO A 596 14.12 29.26 9.11
N ASP A 597 14.16 30.19 8.17
CA ASP A 597 13.23 31.33 8.07
C ASP A 597 12.08 31.10 7.09
N SER A 598 12.23 30.13 6.19
CA SER A 598 11.17 29.75 5.26
C SER A 598 9.94 29.22 5.98
N THR A 599 8.75 29.54 5.47
CA THR A 599 7.51 28.88 5.86
C THR A 599 7.09 27.89 4.77
N ALA A 600 6.35 26.84 5.17
CA ALA A 600 5.84 25.85 4.22
C ALA A 600 4.95 26.47 3.13
N ARG A 601 4.27 27.60 3.43
CA ARG A 601 3.46 28.33 2.45
C ARG A 601 4.33 29.03 1.41
N ASP A 602 5.39 29.71 1.85
CA ASP A 602 6.27 30.48 0.94
C ASP A 602 7.06 29.53 0.02
N VAL A 603 7.56 28.41 0.57
CA VAL A 603 8.27 27.40 -0.23
C VAL A 603 7.33 26.77 -1.25
N ALA A 604 6.10 26.42 -0.85
CA ALA A 604 5.11 25.85 -1.75
C ALA A 604 4.76 26.83 -2.87
N GLN A 605 4.53 28.10 -2.54
CA GLN A 605 4.23 29.16 -3.51
C GLN A 605 5.39 29.37 -4.50
N THR A 606 6.63 29.38 -4.01
CA THR A 606 7.83 29.54 -4.85
C THR A 606 7.98 28.40 -5.85
N LEU A 607 7.65 27.17 -5.43
CA LEU A 607 7.70 25.97 -6.26
C LEU A 607 6.45 25.75 -7.13
N GLY A 608 5.46 26.65 -7.07
CA GLY A 608 4.18 26.48 -7.77
C GLY A 608 3.34 25.31 -7.26
N LEU A 609 3.57 24.86 -6.03
CA LEU A 609 2.89 23.74 -5.38
C LEU A 609 1.86 24.21 -4.35
N THR A 610 0.89 23.34 -4.05
CA THR A 610 0.13 23.47 -2.81
C THR A 610 0.96 23.06 -1.60
N VAL A 611 0.63 23.58 -0.41
CA VAL A 611 1.28 23.17 0.86
C VAL A 611 1.16 21.66 1.09
N HIS A 612 0.09 21.03 0.60
CA HIS A 612 -0.11 19.58 0.70
C HIS A 612 0.79 18.78 -0.24
N GLN A 613 0.96 19.23 -1.48
CA GLN A 613 1.91 18.63 -2.42
C GLN A 613 3.35 18.77 -1.89
N LEU A 614 3.73 19.95 -1.36
CA LEU A 614 5.03 20.12 -0.72
C LEU A 614 5.24 19.12 0.43
N ARG A 615 4.23 18.88 1.26
CA ARG A 615 4.31 17.91 2.37
C ARG A 615 4.52 16.47 1.87
N LEU A 616 3.78 16.05 0.85
CA LEU A 616 3.95 14.71 0.26
C LEU A 616 5.33 14.57 -0.40
N LEU A 617 5.82 15.63 -1.04
CA LEU A 617 7.16 15.68 -1.64
C LEU A 617 8.25 15.57 -0.56
N MET A 618 8.10 16.29 0.54
CA MET A 618 9.01 16.22 1.68
C MET A 618 8.97 14.85 2.36
N GLU A 619 7.79 14.23 2.49
CA GLU A 619 7.62 12.88 3.03
C GLU A 619 8.31 11.83 2.16
N ASN A 620 8.06 11.86 0.85
CA ASN A 620 8.68 10.96 -0.13
C ASN A 620 10.21 11.04 -0.11
N ARG A 621 10.75 12.26 -0.04
CA ARG A 621 12.20 12.53 -0.18
C ARG A 621 12.94 12.69 1.15
N ARG A 622 12.27 12.42 2.28
CA ARG A 622 12.81 12.59 3.63
C ARG A 622 13.45 13.97 3.87
N LEU A 623 12.74 15.02 3.47
CA LEU A 623 13.18 16.41 3.64
C LEU A 623 12.51 17.08 4.84
N SER A 624 13.22 17.99 5.49
CA SER A 624 12.67 18.89 6.50
C SER A 624 13.40 20.23 6.49
N ALA A 625 12.74 21.30 6.96
CA ALA A 625 13.40 22.59 7.10
C ALA A 625 14.27 22.59 8.35
N GLN A 626 15.50 23.10 8.22
CA GLN A 626 16.40 23.24 9.35
C GLN A 626 15.76 24.12 10.43
N THR A 627 15.83 23.71 11.69
CA THR A 627 15.33 24.50 12.81
C THR A 627 16.47 25.33 13.40
N ARG A 628 16.23 26.61 13.70
CA ARG A 628 17.23 27.46 14.34
C ARG A 628 17.66 26.85 15.70
N PRO A 629 18.98 26.73 15.99
CA PRO A 629 19.44 26.29 17.30
C PRO A 629 19.01 27.28 18.37
N HIS A 630 18.46 26.76 19.47
CA HIS A 630 17.93 27.58 20.55
C HIS A 630 19.02 27.83 21.60
N ASN A 631 19.79 28.91 21.44
CA ASN A 631 21.00 29.21 22.23
C ASN A 631 20.81 29.46 23.75
N LYS A 632 19.58 29.41 24.29
CA LYS A 632 19.28 29.79 25.69
C LYS A 632 18.14 28.95 26.26
N GLY A 633 18.40 27.72 26.69
CA GLY A 633 17.39 26.89 27.34
C GLY A 633 17.99 25.97 28.39
N ASN A 634 17.32 25.87 29.55
CA ASN A 634 17.53 24.76 30.48
C ASN A 634 17.07 23.48 29.77
N TYR A 635 18.00 22.59 29.41
CA TYR A 635 17.63 21.28 28.87
C TYR A 635 17.01 20.43 29.98
N PRO A 636 15.94 19.65 29.69
CA PRO A 636 15.44 18.67 30.66
C PRO A 636 16.60 17.74 31.08
N ARG A 637 16.60 17.25 32.31
CA ARG A 637 17.67 16.35 32.80
C ARG A 637 17.63 15.03 32.00
N PRO A 638 18.78 14.37 31.77
CA PRO A 638 18.81 13.09 31.04
C PRO A 638 17.90 12.05 31.73
N PRO A 639 17.32 11.10 30.96
CA PRO A 639 16.62 9.97 31.54
C PRO A 639 17.52 9.23 32.55
N ARG A 640 16.95 8.79 33.67
CA ARG A 640 17.70 8.11 34.74
C ARG A 640 18.14 6.73 34.26
N GLN A 641 19.36 6.31 34.59
CA GLN A 641 19.93 5.01 34.20
C GLN A 641 20.28 4.14 35.41
N GLY A 642 20.38 2.82 35.19
CA GLY A 642 20.80 1.83 36.18
C GLY A 642 19.86 1.76 37.40
N TYR A 643 20.45 1.79 38.60
CA TYR A 643 19.76 1.71 39.89
C TYR A 643 18.74 2.84 40.17
N LEU A 644 18.68 3.88 39.31
CA LEU A 644 17.75 5.01 39.42
C LEU A 644 16.53 4.91 38.47
N VAL A 645 16.40 3.81 37.72
CA VAL A 645 15.18 3.50 36.93
C VAL A 645 14.04 3.14 37.90
N PRO A 646 12.77 3.53 37.63
CA PRO A 646 11.68 3.41 38.61
C PRO A 646 11.52 2.02 39.26
N ASP A 647 11.66 0.94 38.49
CA ASP A 647 11.43 -0.42 39.00
C ASP A 647 12.58 -0.92 39.87
N GLN A 648 13.83 -0.66 39.47
CA GLN A 648 15.00 -0.97 40.31
C GLN A 648 15.06 -0.08 41.55
N LEU A 649 14.71 1.20 41.42
CA LEU A 649 14.65 2.12 42.54
C LEU A 649 13.57 1.70 43.55
N ARG A 650 12.45 1.15 43.08
CA ARG A 650 11.40 0.58 43.93
C ARG A 650 11.88 -0.68 44.64
N ASP A 651 12.59 -1.57 43.95
CA ASP A 651 13.16 -2.77 44.57
C ASP A 651 14.20 -2.42 45.64
N LEU A 652 15.17 -1.54 45.34
CA LEU A 652 16.20 -1.10 46.28
C LEU A 652 15.61 -0.35 47.50
N TYR A 653 14.62 0.52 47.27
CA TYR A 653 14.09 1.39 48.31
C TYR A 653 12.90 0.82 49.09
N GLN A 654 12.09 -0.08 48.53
CA GLN A 654 10.95 -0.68 49.23
C GLN A 654 11.21 -2.14 49.64
N ARG A 655 11.76 -2.95 48.74
CA ARG A 655 11.95 -4.40 48.98
C ARG A 655 13.23 -4.69 49.76
N GLN A 656 14.35 -4.11 49.33
CA GLN A 656 15.66 -4.31 49.96
C GLN A 656 15.95 -3.33 51.12
N ARG A 657 15.01 -2.40 51.37
CA ARG A 657 15.04 -1.41 52.46
C ARG A 657 16.30 -0.54 52.57
N LEU A 658 17.08 -0.36 51.50
CA LEU A 658 18.27 0.50 51.49
C LEU A 658 17.92 1.97 51.76
N GLN A 659 18.82 2.70 52.43
CA GLN A 659 18.64 4.14 52.70
C GLN A 659 19.04 4.97 51.47
N GLN A 660 18.51 6.20 51.35
CA GLN A 660 18.82 7.09 50.22
C GLN A 660 20.32 7.31 49.99
N ARG A 661 21.13 7.27 51.05
CA ARG A 661 22.60 7.38 50.98
C ARG A 661 23.24 6.15 50.34
N GLN A 662 22.82 4.95 50.74
CA GLN A 662 23.31 3.69 50.20
C GLN A 662 22.86 3.49 48.75
N THR A 663 21.62 3.85 48.43
CA THR A 663 21.13 3.88 47.04
C THR A 663 21.91 4.89 46.20
N ALA A 664 22.35 6.01 46.79
CA ALA A 664 23.15 7.01 46.10
C ALA A 664 24.58 6.50 45.82
N GLU A 665 25.19 5.79 46.77
CA GLU A 665 26.50 5.12 46.60
C GLU A 665 26.44 4.03 45.52
N LEU A 666 25.42 3.17 45.54
CA LEU A 666 25.21 2.14 44.50
C LEU A 666 25.01 2.76 43.10
N ALA A 667 24.31 3.89 43.04
CA ALA A 667 24.06 4.61 41.79
C ALA A 667 25.18 5.60 41.40
N GLY A 668 26.27 5.71 42.16
CA GLY A 668 27.36 6.66 41.92
C GLY A 668 26.90 8.14 41.89
N CYS A 669 25.89 8.50 42.67
CA CYS A 669 25.26 9.82 42.66
C CYS A 669 25.10 10.40 44.08
N THR A 670 24.54 11.61 44.18
CA THR A 670 24.29 12.25 45.48
C THR A 670 22.91 11.84 46.05
N PRO A 671 22.72 11.85 47.39
CA PRO A 671 21.43 11.52 47.99
C PRO A 671 20.27 12.43 47.55
N SER A 672 20.57 13.66 47.13
CA SER A 672 19.57 14.59 46.57
C SER A 672 19.04 14.11 45.22
N ILE A 673 19.89 13.48 44.40
CA ILE A 673 19.51 12.87 43.12
C ILE A 673 18.54 11.71 43.35
N VAL A 674 18.81 10.84 44.34
CA VAL A 674 17.93 9.73 44.73
C VAL A 674 16.59 10.23 45.25
N LYS A 675 16.58 11.28 46.11
CA LYS A 675 15.35 11.91 46.59
C LYS A 675 14.48 12.43 45.44
N THR A 676 15.08 13.11 44.47
CA THR A 676 14.36 13.57 43.27
C THR A 676 13.84 12.39 42.44
N ALA A 677 14.61 11.31 42.31
CA ALA A 677 14.19 10.11 41.57
C ALA A 677 13.00 9.40 42.26
N LEU A 678 13.00 9.30 43.60
CA LEU A 678 11.89 8.75 44.37
C LEU A 678 10.60 9.58 44.21
N GLN A 679 10.72 10.90 44.23
CA GLN A 679 9.58 11.82 44.00
C GLN A 679 9.03 11.72 42.58
N GLN A 680 9.91 11.65 41.56
CA GLN A 680 9.50 11.52 40.16
C GLN A 680 8.87 10.15 39.84
N ALA A 681 9.26 9.09 40.55
CA ALA A 681 8.69 7.76 40.43
C ALA A 681 7.44 7.55 41.31
N ASN A 682 6.95 8.60 41.99
CA ASN A 682 5.85 8.54 42.96
C ASN A 682 6.07 7.48 44.07
N ILE A 683 7.30 7.28 44.51
CA ILE A 683 7.64 6.36 45.60
C ILE A 683 7.66 7.16 46.92
N PRO A 684 6.84 6.80 47.92
CA PRO A 684 6.74 7.57 49.17
C PRO A 684 8.06 7.53 49.95
N LEU A 685 8.52 8.70 50.40
CA LEU A 685 9.74 8.83 51.22
C LEU A 685 9.50 8.27 52.63
N ARG A 686 10.42 7.44 53.14
CA ARG A 686 10.32 6.94 54.53
C ARG A 686 10.49 8.09 55.53
N PRO A 687 9.64 8.18 56.56
CA PRO A 687 9.80 9.16 57.64
C PRO A 687 11.07 8.86 58.46
N ARG A 688 11.76 9.91 58.93
CA ARG A 688 13.06 9.81 59.65
C ARG A 688 12.94 9.40 61.13
N ARG A 689 11.75 9.47 61.76
CA ARG A 689 11.45 9.03 63.15
C ARG A 689 10.00 8.51 63.22
N ALA A 690 9.69 7.64 64.19
CA ALA A 690 8.33 7.15 64.39
C ALA A 690 7.43 8.26 64.98
N PRO A 691 6.14 8.34 64.60
CA PRO A 691 5.22 9.33 65.17
C PRO A 691 5.18 9.22 66.72
N GLY A 692 5.45 10.33 67.42
CA GLY A 692 5.38 10.41 68.89
C GLY A 692 6.64 9.98 69.67
N GLU A 693 7.75 9.69 69.01
CA GLU A 693 9.03 9.35 69.67
C GLU A 693 9.66 10.56 70.39
N LEU A 694 9.58 11.76 69.79
CA LEU A 694 10.10 13.00 70.38
C LEU A 694 9.36 13.42 71.67
N LYS A 695 8.05 13.14 71.76
CA LYS A 695 7.22 13.43 72.94
C LYS A 695 7.57 12.53 74.13
N ARG A 696 8.17 11.35 73.87
CA ARG A 696 8.59 10.39 74.89
C ARG A 696 10.02 10.62 75.39
N SER A 697 10.87 11.26 74.59
CA SER A 697 12.29 11.44 74.89
C SER A 697 12.63 12.79 75.53
N VAL A 698 11.73 13.78 75.45
CA VAL A 698 11.96 15.13 75.98
C VAL A 698 11.13 15.33 77.23
N ASP A 699 11.77 15.78 78.31
CA ASP A 699 11.09 16.13 79.56
C ASP A 699 10.43 17.53 79.42
N LEU A 700 9.16 17.62 79.85
CA LEU A 700 8.36 18.85 79.86
C LEU A 700 8.98 19.92 80.76
N ALA A 701 9.52 19.52 81.92
CA ALA A 701 10.14 20.46 82.85
C ALA A 701 11.38 21.11 82.22
N TRP A 702 12.22 20.30 81.57
CA TRP A 702 13.41 20.79 80.86
C TRP A 702 13.06 21.70 79.69
N LEU A 703 12.08 21.33 78.85
CA LEU A 703 11.71 22.15 77.70
C LEU A 703 11.12 23.50 78.13
N ARG A 704 10.35 23.52 79.23
CA ARG A 704 9.82 24.77 79.82
C ARG A 704 10.96 25.65 80.33
N THR A 705 11.94 25.08 81.03
CA THR A 705 13.08 25.86 81.53
C THR A 705 13.97 26.39 80.41
N GLU A 706 14.27 25.60 79.38
CA GLU A 706 15.12 26.05 78.27
C GLU A 706 14.41 27.08 77.36
N TYR A 707 13.11 26.90 77.10
CA TYR A 707 12.35 27.80 76.23
C TYR A 707 11.81 29.02 76.99
N HIS A 708 11.03 28.81 78.05
CA HIS A 708 10.35 29.90 78.78
C HIS A 708 11.31 30.64 79.74
N ASP A 709 12.04 29.91 80.59
CA ASP A 709 12.83 30.53 81.66
C ASP A 709 14.18 31.07 81.15
N LYS A 710 14.84 30.35 80.23
CA LYS A 710 16.13 30.75 79.64
C LYS A 710 16.02 31.50 78.31
N GLY A 711 14.82 31.62 77.73
CA GLY A 711 14.56 32.42 76.53
C GLY A 711 15.26 31.91 75.25
N ARG A 712 15.51 30.60 75.13
CA ARG A 712 16.14 30.03 73.92
C ARG A 712 15.11 29.89 72.79
N THR A 713 15.54 30.12 71.55
CA THR A 713 14.62 29.99 70.40
C THR A 713 14.30 28.53 70.08
N VAL A 714 13.14 28.30 69.45
CA VAL A 714 12.73 26.99 68.94
C VAL A 714 13.81 26.36 68.07
N ALA A 715 14.47 27.16 67.22
CA ALA A 715 15.54 26.71 66.33
C ALA A 715 16.81 26.24 67.08
N ASP A 716 17.13 26.84 68.23
CA ASP A 716 18.30 26.44 69.02
C ASP A 716 18.03 25.14 69.79
N ILE A 717 16.83 24.99 70.34
CA ILE A 717 16.39 23.76 71.00
C ILE A 717 16.24 22.62 69.98
N ALA A 718 15.70 22.90 68.79
CA ALA A 718 15.58 21.92 67.71
C ALA A 718 16.94 21.40 67.24
N ARG A 719 17.95 22.28 67.18
CA ARG A 719 19.33 21.92 66.85
C ARG A 719 19.94 20.98 67.89
N GLU A 720 19.71 21.25 69.17
CA GLU A 720 20.21 20.43 70.29
C GLU A 720 19.52 19.05 70.35
N LEU A 721 18.21 19.00 70.11
CA LEU A 721 17.44 17.75 70.07
C LEU A 721 17.58 16.98 68.74
N ALA A 722 18.44 17.47 67.82
CA ALA A 722 18.60 16.97 66.46
C ALA A 722 17.25 16.69 65.76
N ALA A 723 16.30 17.63 65.91
CA ALA A 723 14.93 17.54 65.42
C ALA A 723 14.58 18.74 64.54
N PRO A 724 13.57 18.64 63.66
CA PRO A 724 13.06 19.80 62.92
C PRO A 724 12.35 20.79 63.87
N ASP A 725 12.50 22.09 63.62
CA ASP A 725 11.86 23.18 64.37
C ASP A 725 10.34 23.04 64.49
N THR A 726 9.70 22.45 63.48
CA THR A 726 8.26 22.14 63.47
C THR A 726 7.87 21.15 64.56
N ASN A 727 8.73 20.20 64.91
CA ASN A 727 8.41 19.19 65.92
C ASN A 727 8.54 19.75 67.33
N VAL A 728 9.51 20.63 67.58
CA VAL A 728 9.64 21.35 68.86
C VAL A 728 8.48 22.34 69.03
N SER A 729 8.07 23.02 67.96
CA SER A 729 6.87 23.89 67.98
C SER A 729 5.60 23.13 68.36
N GLN A 730 5.41 21.92 67.80
CA GLN A 730 4.28 21.06 68.14
C GLN A 730 4.33 20.56 69.59
N LEU A 731 5.52 20.34 70.17
CA LEU A 731 5.65 20.00 71.59
C LEU A 731 5.29 21.17 72.50
N LEU A 732 5.67 22.39 72.15
CA LEU A 732 5.29 23.61 72.88
C LEU A 732 3.77 23.80 72.88
N ASP A 733 3.12 23.61 71.73
CA ASP A 733 1.65 23.70 71.62
C ASP A 733 0.95 22.57 72.38
N ALA A 734 1.47 21.33 72.27
CA ALA A 734 0.87 20.15 72.92
C ALA A 734 1.02 20.12 74.45
N TRP A 735 1.94 20.91 74.99
CA TRP A 735 2.19 21.05 76.44
C TRP A 735 1.86 22.45 76.96
N GLU A 736 1.19 23.28 76.14
CA GLU A 736 0.69 24.62 76.48
C GLU A 736 1.78 25.56 77.05
N ILE A 737 3.02 25.44 76.56
CA ILE A 737 4.13 26.32 76.98
C ILE A 737 3.98 27.67 76.22
N PRO A 738 3.85 28.82 76.93
CA PRO A 738 3.62 30.12 76.29
C PRO A 738 4.72 30.49 75.30
N ARG A 739 4.34 30.84 74.06
CA ARG A 739 5.29 31.25 73.03
C ARG A 739 5.81 32.66 73.28
N HIS A 740 7.07 32.89 72.91
CA HIS A 740 7.63 34.25 72.91
C HIS A 740 6.89 35.16 71.93
N ALA A 741 6.86 36.47 72.24
CA ALA A 741 6.29 37.49 71.37
C ALA A 741 7.04 37.55 70.01
N ALA A 742 6.32 37.95 68.96
CA ALA A 742 6.86 38.06 67.61
C ALA A 742 8.09 39.01 67.60
N GLY A 743 9.24 38.50 67.13
CA GLY A 743 10.51 39.25 67.10
C GLY A 743 11.48 38.92 68.23
N HIS A 744 11.16 37.96 69.12
CA HIS A 744 12.11 37.51 70.13
C HIS A 744 13.37 36.90 69.49
N SER A 745 14.50 37.54 69.76
CA SER A 745 15.83 37.04 69.43
C SER A 745 16.40 36.43 70.71
N ALA A 746 16.97 35.23 70.63
CA ALA A 746 17.70 34.65 71.77
C ALA A 746 18.68 35.70 72.33
N PRO A 747 18.86 35.79 73.66
CA PRO A 747 19.92 36.62 74.20
C PRO A 747 21.24 36.23 73.50
N PRO A 748 21.99 37.20 72.94
CA PRO A 748 23.25 36.89 72.28
C PRO A 748 24.14 36.17 73.29
N ALA A 749 24.76 35.07 72.88
CA ALA A 749 25.85 34.48 73.66
C ALA A 749 26.83 35.61 73.97
N TRP A 750 26.93 36.01 75.24
CA TRP A 750 27.73 37.15 75.65
C TRP A 750 29.16 36.92 75.16
N GLN A 751 29.58 37.68 74.15
CA GLN A 751 30.97 37.71 73.71
C GLN A 751 31.59 38.96 74.31
N PRO A 752 32.65 38.83 75.12
CA PRO A 752 33.37 39.99 75.61
C PRO A 752 33.83 40.83 74.41
N SER A 753 33.58 42.14 74.46
CA SER A 753 33.98 43.01 73.35
C SER A 753 35.49 42.86 73.11
N PRO A 754 35.93 42.70 71.85
CA PRO A 754 37.34 42.51 71.53
C PRO A 754 38.21 43.72 71.90
N PHE A 755 37.59 44.85 72.27
CA PHE A 755 38.26 46.07 72.67
C PHE A 755 38.37 46.26 74.19
N VAL A 756 37.80 45.35 75.00
CA VAL A 756 37.79 45.45 76.49
C VAL A 756 39.20 45.49 77.08
N GLY A 757 40.17 44.83 76.45
CA GLY A 757 41.57 44.80 76.91
C GLY A 757 42.38 46.07 76.60
N LEU A 758 41.87 46.98 75.76
CA LEU A 758 42.67 48.10 75.21
C LEU A 758 42.74 49.35 76.11
N GLY A 759 42.04 49.36 77.25
CA GLY A 759 42.05 50.48 78.21
C GLY A 759 41.49 51.82 77.69
N VAL A 760 40.74 51.82 76.58
CA VAL A 760 40.10 53.00 76.00
C VAL A 760 38.61 52.97 76.31
N PRO A 761 38.01 54.06 76.85
CA PRO A 761 36.56 54.12 77.04
C PRO A 761 35.85 54.07 75.68
N LEU A 762 35.01 53.07 75.48
CA LEU A 762 34.21 52.91 74.26
C LEU A 762 33.01 53.84 74.29
N SER A 763 32.62 54.40 73.14
CA SER A 763 31.35 55.09 73.02
C SER A 763 30.18 54.10 73.18
N PRO A 764 28.99 54.57 73.63
CA PRO A 764 27.80 53.72 73.75
C PRO A 764 27.38 53.06 72.41
N ASP A 765 27.76 53.66 71.28
CA ASP A 765 27.50 53.13 69.95
C ASP A 765 28.51 52.00 69.61
N MET A 766 29.78 52.17 69.97
CA MET A 766 30.83 51.17 69.76
C MET A 766 30.70 49.95 70.68
N GLU A 767 30.24 50.15 71.92
CA GLU A 767 29.97 49.05 72.86
C GLU A 767 28.86 48.12 72.36
N ARG A 768 27.78 48.70 71.80
CA ARG A 768 26.68 47.93 71.19
C ARG A 768 27.08 47.19 69.92
N ILE A 769 28.00 47.73 69.13
CA ILE A 769 28.48 47.09 67.90
C ILE A 769 29.48 45.97 68.24
N SER A 770 30.44 46.24 69.13
CA SER A 770 31.58 45.36 69.41
C SER A 770 31.23 44.07 70.16
N THR A 771 30.10 44.04 70.88
CA THR A 771 29.57 42.84 71.56
C THR A 771 28.85 41.87 70.62
N ARG A 772 28.76 42.18 69.32
CA ARG A 772 28.10 41.34 68.31
C ARG A 772 29.10 40.45 67.56
N ALA A 773 28.74 39.18 67.37
CA ALA A 773 29.52 38.26 66.54
C ALA A 773 29.70 38.81 65.11
N GLY A 774 30.96 38.88 64.65
CA GLY A 774 31.35 39.37 63.32
C GLY A 774 31.54 40.89 63.20
N ALA A 775 31.43 41.65 64.29
CA ALA A 775 31.55 43.11 64.28
C ALA A 775 32.90 43.63 63.75
N LEU A 776 34.01 42.94 64.04
CA LEU A 776 35.35 43.34 63.58
C LEU A 776 35.47 43.34 62.05
N GLU A 777 34.95 42.32 61.37
CA GLU A 777 34.96 42.28 59.90
C GLU A 777 34.06 43.35 59.29
N GLU A 778 32.91 43.62 59.92
CA GLU A 778 31.96 44.64 59.46
C GLU A 778 32.58 46.05 59.60
N LEU A 779 33.26 46.35 60.71
CA LEU A 779 33.97 47.61 60.95
C LEU A 779 35.16 47.79 59.98
N ARG A 780 35.99 46.76 59.80
CA ARG A 780 37.10 46.78 58.82
C ARG A 780 36.59 47.00 57.40
N THR A 781 35.49 46.35 57.02
CA THR A 781 34.88 46.55 55.70
C THR A 781 34.35 47.98 55.55
N ALA A 782 33.80 48.57 56.61
CA ALA A 782 33.26 49.92 56.59
C ALA A 782 34.35 51.00 56.41
N LEU A 783 35.52 50.81 57.03
CA LEU A 783 36.68 51.72 56.88
C LEU A 783 37.21 51.79 55.44
N LEU A 784 37.04 50.73 54.64
CA LEU A 784 37.54 50.67 53.27
C LEU A 784 36.60 51.33 52.24
N LEU A 785 35.41 51.79 52.64
CA LEU A 785 34.39 52.30 51.70
C LEU A 785 34.49 53.77 51.29
N PRO A 786 34.92 54.71 52.15
CA PRO A 786 35.04 56.12 51.78
C PRO A 786 35.94 56.30 50.55
N GLY A 787 35.53 57.18 49.62
CA GLY A 787 36.30 57.50 48.40
C GLY A 787 35.92 56.71 47.14
N TYR A 788 35.22 55.58 47.26
CA TYR A 788 34.71 54.87 46.08
C TYR A 788 33.51 55.59 45.44
N ARG A 789 33.50 55.72 44.11
CA ARG A 789 32.41 56.38 43.35
C ARG A 789 31.03 55.77 43.64
N THR A 790 30.96 54.45 43.82
CA THR A 790 29.74 53.72 44.18
C THR A 790 30.08 52.49 45.03
N ARG A 791 29.12 52.01 45.82
CA ARG A 791 29.22 50.71 46.54
C ARG A 791 29.45 49.53 45.59
N ARG A 792 29.02 49.63 44.31
CA ARG A 792 29.30 48.61 43.28
C ARG A 792 30.78 48.58 42.92
N ALA A 793 31.41 49.74 42.78
CA ALA A 793 32.85 49.83 42.52
C ALA A 793 33.66 49.31 43.71
N ALA A 794 33.26 49.66 44.94
CA ALA A 794 33.89 49.13 46.15
C ALA A 794 33.78 47.59 46.25
N ALA A 795 32.58 47.04 46.03
CA ALA A 795 32.37 45.58 46.01
C ALA A 795 33.27 44.85 45.00
N LEU A 796 33.41 45.42 43.80
CA LEU A 796 34.22 44.84 42.73
C LEU A 796 35.72 44.90 43.05
N THR A 797 36.18 46.00 43.66
CA THR A 797 37.59 46.21 44.02
C THR A 797 38.00 45.39 45.24
N LEU A 798 37.10 45.24 46.22
CA LEU A 798 37.33 44.47 47.44
C LEU A 798 37.11 42.95 47.26
N GLY A 799 36.66 42.49 46.09
CA GLY A 799 36.37 41.08 45.83
C GLY A 799 35.18 40.50 46.62
N ILE A 800 34.31 41.36 47.16
CA ILE A 800 33.16 40.94 47.99
C ILE A 800 31.88 40.98 47.14
N PRO A 801 31.05 39.91 47.12
CA PRO A 801 29.76 39.95 46.44
C PRO A 801 28.89 41.13 46.90
N ARG A 802 28.28 41.85 45.96
CA ARG A 802 27.50 43.08 46.25
C ARG A 802 26.40 42.88 47.29
N THR A 803 25.76 41.71 47.28
CA THR A 803 24.71 41.33 48.24
C THR A 803 25.29 41.20 49.64
N SER A 804 26.46 40.58 49.78
CA SER A 804 27.17 40.42 51.05
C SER A 804 27.67 41.75 51.62
N LEU A 805 28.25 42.62 50.77
CA LEU A 805 28.69 43.96 51.19
C LEU A 805 27.50 44.80 51.71
N ASN A 806 26.39 44.83 50.97
CA ASN A 806 25.19 45.55 51.41
C ASN A 806 24.59 44.96 52.70
N GLY A 807 24.65 43.64 52.86
CA GLY A 807 24.20 42.95 54.07
C GLY A 807 25.02 43.34 55.30
N ARG A 808 26.35 43.35 55.20
CA ARG A 808 27.27 43.77 56.28
C ARG A 808 27.03 45.22 56.70
N LEU A 809 26.88 46.14 55.74
CA LEU A 809 26.64 47.56 56.05
C LEU A 809 25.29 47.79 56.70
N LYS A 810 24.24 47.14 56.20
CA LYS A 810 22.90 47.24 56.81
C LYS A 810 22.93 46.74 58.26
N LYS A 811 23.63 45.64 58.52
CA LYS A 811 23.80 45.08 59.86
C LYS A 811 24.54 46.03 60.81
N LEU A 812 25.55 46.73 60.32
CA LEU A 812 26.33 47.73 61.06
C LEU A 812 25.48 48.97 61.40
N GLU A 813 24.79 49.54 60.41
CA GLU A 813 23.89 50.70 60.60
C GLU A 813 22.71 50.38 61.53
N THR A 814 22.20 49.14 61.47
CA THR A 814 21.15 48.67 62.38
C THR A 814 21.65 48.56 63.82
N ALA A 815 22.90 48.11 64.03
CA ALA A 815 23.48 48.02 65.37
C ALA A 815 23.81 49.40 65.96
N ALA A 816 24.33 50.31 65.14
CA ALA A 816 24.59 51.70 65.54
C ALA A 816 23.28 52.46 65.84
N GLY A 817 22.20 52.14 65.13
CA GLY A 817 20.91 52.83 65.24
C GLY A 817 20.82 54.12 64.41
N PHE A 818 21.80 54.36 63.53
CA PHE A 818 21.83 55.51 62.62
C PHE A 818 22.55 55.16 61.31
N ALA A 819 22.32 55.95 60.26
CA ALA A 819 22.97 55.78 58.97
C ALA A 819 24.43 56.26 59.03
N ILE A 820 25.37 55.35 58.75
CA ILE A 820 26.81 55.62 58.77
C ILE A 820 27.23 56.24 57.43
N PHE A 821 26.62 55.80 56.33
CA PHE A 821 26.92 56.31 54.98
C PHE A 821 25.76 57.11 54.40
N ASN A 822 26.05 58.23 53.73
CA ASN A 822 25.04 58.96 52.97
C ASN A 822 24.70 58.21 51.67
N HIS A 823 23.55 57.55 51.63
CA HIS A 823 23.14 56.74 50.48
C HIS A 823 22.85 57.54 49.19
N ARG A 824 22.76 58.88 49.26
CA ARG A 824 22.41 59.75 48.13
C ARG A 824 23.62 60.48 47.51
N LYS A 825 24.74 60.63 48.23
CA LYS A 825 25.97 61.28 47.71
C LYS A 825 26.86 60.29 46.96
N ARG A 826 27.50 60.76 45.88
CA ARG A 826 28.55 60.05 45.11
C ARG A 826 29.75 61.00 44.96
N PRO A 827 30.98 60.63 45.37
CA PRO A 827 31.41 59.34 45.93
C PRO A 827 30.79 59.02 47.30
N VAL A 828 30.92 57.76 47.75
CA VAL A 828 30.38 57.28 49.03
C VAL A 828 30.98 58.14 50.15
N ALA A 829 30.13 58.94 50.79
CA ALA A 829 30.48 59.87 51.86
C ALA A 829 29.87 59.44 53.19
N LEU A 830 30.59 59.70 54.28
CA LEU A 830 30.14 59.42 55.65
C LEU A 830 29.17 60.50 56.14
N THR A 831 28.27 60.13 57.05
CA THR A 831 27.51 61.10 57.84
C THR A 831 28.41 61.66 58.96
N ALA A 832 28.08 62.82 59.54
CA ALA A 832 28.90 63.39 60.63
C ALA A 832 29.04 62.43 61.83
N ARG A 833 27.96 61.71 62.18
CA ARG A 833 27.99 60.65 63.20
C ARG A 833 28.72 59.39 62.74
N GLY A 834 28.61 59.04 61.45
CA GLY A 834 29.34 57.92 60.85
C GLY A 834 30.86 58.15 60.81
N GLN A 835 31.30 59.39 60.62
CA GLN A 835 32.70 59.79 60.70
C GLN A 835 33.26 59.54 62.11
N ALA A 836 32.60 60.08 63.15
CA ALA A 836 33.02 59.89 64.53
C ALA A 836 33.12 58.39 64.93
N LEU A 837 32.14 57.58 64.51
CA LEU A 837 32.15 56.13 64.77
C LEU A 837 33.30 55.41 64.05
N LEU A 838 33.60 55.77 62.80
CA LEU A 838 34.69 55.15 62.05
C LEU A 838 36.06 55.64 62.50
N ASP A 839 36.20 56.88 62.95
CA ASP A 839 37.45 57.39 63.54
C ASP A 839 37.77 56.64 64.85
N GLU A 840 36.75 56.43 65.70
CA GLU A 840 36.86 55.58 66.89
C GLU A 840 37.21 54.12 66.50
N ALA A 841 36.53 53.55 65.51
CA ALA A 841 36.81 52.20 65.03
C ALA A 841 38.24 52.05 64.48
N GLN A 842 38.74 53.06 63.77
CA GLN A 842 40.09 53.07 63.21
C GLN A 842 41.15 53.10 64.31
N LEU A 843 40.98 53.95 65.33
CA LEU A 843 41.88 54.01 66.47
C LEU A 843 41.91 52.68 67.25
N LEU A 844 40.74 52.10 67.50
CA LEU A 844 40.61 50.83 68.22
C LEU A 844 41.20 49.65 67.43
N LEU A 845 40.94 49.58 66.12
CA LEU A 845 41.50 48.53 65.26
C LEU A 845 43.03 48.66 65.12
N GLN A 846 43.57 49.88 65.04
CA GLN A 846 45.02 50.09 65.02
C GLN A 846 45.69 49.63 66.31
N ARG A 847 45.10 49.91 67.48
CA ARG A 847 45.62 49.42 68.77
C ARG A 847 45.49 47.91 68.91
N LEU A 848 44.36 47.35 68.48
CA LEU A 848 44.12 45.90 68.49
C LEU A 848 45.11 45.16 67.58
N ASP A 849 45.40 45.72 66.40
CA ASP A 849 46.38 45.15 65.47
C ASP A 849 47.82 45.34 66.00
N HIS A 850 48.12 46.42 66.73
CA HIS A 850 49.41 46.63 67.39
C HIS A 850 49.65 45.61 68.52
N GLU A 851 48.66 45.36 69.39
CA GLU A 851 48.76 44.31 70.44
C GLU A 851 48.91 42.91 69.84
N ARG A 852 48.21 42.62 68.73
CA ARG A 852 48.33 41.33 68.03
C ARG A 852 49.65 41.14 67.28
N SER A 853 50.34 42.22 66.95
CA SER A 853 51.61 42.20 66.20
C SER A 853 52.85 42.14 67.11
N GLN A 854 52.68 42.30 68.43
CA GLN A 854 53.75 42.07 69.39
C GLN A 854 53.95 40.55 69.59
N PRO A 855 55.18 40.02 69.47
CA PRO A 855 55.45 38.61 69.78
C PRO A 855 55.12 38.36 71.26
N PRO A 856 54.60 37.17 71.62
CA PRO A 856 54.25 36.87 73.01
C PRO A 856 55.50 36.97 73.88
N GLY A 857 55.52 37.95 74.79
CA GLY A 857 56.52 38.04 75.85
C GLY A 857 56.44 36.82 76.77
N PRO A 858 57.55 36.43 77.43
CA PRO A 858 57.79 35.09 77.95
C PRO A 858 57.08 34.77 79.27
N ASP A 859 55.87 35.27 79.49
CA ASP A 859 55.06 34.95 80.67
C ASP A 859 53.57 34.96 80.32
N ARG A 860 53.06 33.83 79.83
CA ARG A 860 51.66 33.42 80.06
C ARG A 860 51.51 31.90 79.85
N PRO A 861 51.11 31.14 80.89
CA PRO A 861 50.87 29.71 80.78
C PRO A 861 49.59 29.41 79.98
N ASP A 862 49.63 28.31 79.23
CA ASP A 862 48.52 27.69 78.53
C ASP A 862 47.29 27.47 79.43
N ALA A 863 46.11 27.88 78.97
CA ALA A 863 44.84 27.28 79.37
C ALA A 863 43.72 27.55 78.34
N VAL A 864 43.40 26.47 77.60
CA VAL A 864 42.10 25.99 77.05
C VAL A 864 41.20 26.95 76.28
#